data_AF-A0A7S4U7Q7-F1
#
_entry.id   AF-A0A7S4U7Q7-F1
#
_cell.length_a   1.000
_cell.length_b   1.000
_cell.length_c   1.000
_cell.angle_alpha   90.00
_cell.angle_beta   90.00
_cell.angle_gamma   90.00
#
_symmetry.space_group_name_H-M   'P 1'
#
loop_
_entity.id
_entity.type
_entity.pdbx_description
1 polymer ?
#
loop_
_entity_poly.entity_id
_entity_poly.type
_entity_poly.pdbx_seq_one_letter_code
_entity_poly.pdbx_strand_id
1 'polypeptide(L)'
;GNRIMPALCRAITRRLPPLLRTRPVIAHVRWFSSSKHKHNNYALVLNAGSSSIKYGLFDIKTDGKDGTELCSGIVDSLGSENAKLKHKDVTGGKEVIHEMSIPDHATGLKKVVEILTERDGAIQDLNDIKVVGHRVAHGGNMFSGPTVIDDQVIQAIEKCSTLAPLHNPANLIGIRIAKELFPAPHVAVFDTAFHTTMPPESYRYAIPKELYEEHGIRRYGFHGTSYTFVLGATASVLKRPIEDLNVIMLHLGSGASMCCVKNGKGIDTTMGMTPLEGLVMATRCGDVDPGIYTHLCTQLNMSPAEVDRMLNRRSGLLGLCGQNDMRSIISAASKGDQDAKLARQIFVERIRKYLGAYLVKLNGELDAIVFTGGIGENDFALRESICDGLRSLGIELDTTKNLSGLSLCEVQGTFSRTKILVIPTNEELSIALQSADVAGIVSKLSGAEKLAQAQTEWQVPEQAQSEQDPAAPKLGNALFVEGTGMTAVEEVGLLYAVLPRAPRVGYFRPFAEGENDRSISLMRSIFRLDDSPEVMQGITVAEATKLLSHGQEKELFDQILSKYVEYRKGKDFVLVSCGRLENDSHFWSQKMAAALNLPVLLISDVGHESDLAIIKGGLESSNVKIAGVLMSGLPPGNEYAETANECKEAIEQLGLRSVGMLPKSAIIHQVTMAEVVDALGAKVFFGEESLDRSIVKDITVATLDMNRMLHRLRVHPGTLVIVHSGRADVLLSLVLAARSSNYPRPAGILLTGSRNLDPDVDDILCGLNGIAMPVIGVEEDTFACTTTLLKHRPVLLPSSTTKIEAAQVLFQKHIDPKFLNQLVATNADDYVVTPKLFQHNIFSAARTDKQRIVLPEGDDPRVLAAAGELLARNLCEVTILGKEDLIQNKAKRNHVSLKGAKIVDPETETTEEMVDALYNARKSKGMTKELARDMLQGEPNWFGTMMMYLDQADGMVSGACHSTAATMRPALQVIKMAPGFSLVSSVFFMLLPGRVLVFGDCAINVDPTADELAEIAVASAHTARAFGILPRVAMLSYATGDSNQGPMIDKVREATKKARLLAPNELIEGPIQFDAAVDPAVAAVKYKGQDSPVAGKATVLVFPDLNAGNNAYKAVQQASKSIAVGPIMQGLRKPVNDLSRGCTIDDIVNTVVVTCLQSKASKELAKK
;
A
#
# COMPACT_ATOMS: atom_id res chain seq x y z
N GLY A 1 54.29 18.51 -20.82
CA GLY A 1 54.30 19.85 -21.43
C GLY A 1 53.06 20.61 -21.05
N ASN A 2 53.14 21.49 -20.04
CA ASN A 2 51.98 22.16 -19.47
C ASN A 2 52.20 23.67 -19.22
N ARG A 3 52.79 24.39 -20.18
CA ARG A 3 52.94 25.86 -20.10
C ARG A 3 52.85 26.65 -21.43
N ILE A 4 52.45 26.05 -22.56
CA ILE A 4 52.53 26.75 -23.87
C ILE A 4 51.14 27.12 -24.48
N MET A 5 50.05 26.45 -24.11
CA MET A 5 48.73 26.72 -24.73
C MET A 5 48.02 28.04 -24.31
N PRO A 6 48.10 28.53 -23.05
CA PRO A 6 47.35 29.73 -22.63
C PRO A 6 47.91 31.07 -23.14
N ALA A 7 49.14 31.07 -23.68
CA ALA A 7 49.77 32.26 -24.25
C ALA A 7 49.38 32.47 -25.72
N LEU A 8 49.10 31.38 -26.46
CA LEU A 8 48.76 31.43 -27.88
C LEU A 8 47.32 31.92 -28.12
N CYS A 9 46.35 31.52 -27.28
CA CYS A 9 44.96 31.97 -27.40
C CYS A 9 44.76 33.46 -27.08
N ARG A 10 45.64 34.06 -26.26
CA ARG A 10 45.61 35.49 -25.92
C ARG A 10 46.27 36.38 -26.99
N ALA A 11 47.13 35.82 -27.83
CA ALA A 11 47.75 36.55 -28.95
C ALA A 11 46.83 36.65 -30.18
N ILE A 12 45.94 35.66 -30.38
CA ILE A 12 45.05 35.59 -31.56
C ILE A 12 43.81 36.48 -31.41
N THR A 13 43.31 36.69 -30.20
CA THR A 13 42.10 37.50 -29.92
C THR A 13 42.32 39.02 -29.98
N ARG A 14 43.56 39.50 -30.05
CA ARG A 14 43.90 40.95 -30.12
C ARG A 14 44.11 41.51 -31.53
N ARG A 15 43.94 40.72 -32.59
CA ARG A 15 44.21 41.12 -34.00
C ARG A 15 43.00 41.17 -34.94
N LEU A 16 41.76 41.21 -34.44
CA LEU A 16 40.55 41.32 -35.29
C LEU A 16 39.89 42.72 -35.19
N PRO A 17 39.46 43.35 -36.31
CA PRO A 17 38.87 44.69 -36.33
C PRO A 17 37.44 44.77 -35.73
N PRO A 18 36.93 45.98 -35.39
CA PRO A 18 35.78 46.19 -34.50
C PRO A 18 34.37 45.91 -35.08
N LEU A 19 34.26 45.31 -36.27
CA LEU A 19 32.99 45.25 -37.03
C LEU A 19 32.27 43.89 -37.04
N LEU A 20 32.74 42.90 -36.27
CA LEU A 20 32.18 41.53 -36.26
C LEU A 20 31.70 41.05 -34.88
N ARG A 21 31.15 41.96 -34.05
CA ARG A 21 30.54 41.60 -32.74
C ARG A 21 29.05 41.94 -32.68
N THR A 22 28.19 41.13 -33.32
CA THR A 22 26.76 40.96 -32.97
C THR A 22 26.21 39.64 -33.53
N ARG A 23 25.47 38.86 -32.71
CA ARG A 23 24.77 37.59 -33.04
C ARG A 23 23.53 37.85 -33.93
N PRO A 24 23.11 36.93 -34.85
CA PRO A 24 22.14 35.87 -34.47
C PRO A 24 22.24 34.51 -35.23
N VAL A 25 21.64 33.50 -34.59
CA VAL A 25 21.05 32.21 -35.04
C VAL A 25 21.18 31.78 -36.51
N ILE A 26 21.79 30.61 -36.77
CA ILE A 26 21.28 29.50 -37.63
C ILE A 26 21.77 28.15 -37.06
N ALA A 27 20.87 27.18 -37.10
CA ALA A 27 20.97 25.81 -36.61
C ALA A 27 21.89 24.87 -37.43
N HIS A 28 22.45 23.84 -36.79
CA HIS A 28 22.22 22.40 -37.09
C HIS A 28 23.29 21.49 -36.44
N VAL A 29 22.86 20.24 -36.21
CA VAL A 29 23.63 19.01 -36.01
C VAL A 29 24.04 18.66 -34.57
N ARG A 30 23.33 17.66 -34.04
CA ARG A 30 23.70 16.78 -32.92
C ARG A 30 25.11 16.23 -33.11
N TRP A 31 25.95 16.43 -32.10
CA TRP A 31 26.94 15.44 -31.67
C TRP A 31 26.65 15.14 -30.20
N PHE A 32 26.08 13.96 -29.93
CA PHE A 32 26.14 13.35 -28.61
C PHE A 32 27.62 13.00 -28.38
N SER A 33 28.38 13.89 -27.73
CA SER A 33 29.63 13.47 -27.09
C SER A 33 29.28 12.89 -25.73
N SER A 34 29.64 11.63 -25.54
CA SER A 34 29.69 10.94 -24.26
C SER A 34 30.34 11.79 -23.18
N SER A 35 29.55 12.19 -22.18
CA SER A 35 30.06 12.59 -20.87
C SER A 35 29.23 11.93 -19.77
N LYS A 36 29.14 10.59 -19.82
CA LYS A 36 28.85 9.72 -18.66
C LYS A 36 30.19 9.24 -18.08
N HIS A 37 31.01 10.13 -17.55
CA HIS A 37 32.14 9.74 -16.69
C HIS A 37 32.25 10.77 -15.56
N LYS A 38 31.27 10.73 -14.64
CA LYS A 38 31.52 11.10 -13.25
C LYS A 38 32.14 9.86 -12.58
N HIS A 39 32.97 10.05 -11.56
CA HIS A 39 33.73 8.97 -10.90
C HIS A 39 32.80 7.87 -10.38
N ASN A 40 32.78 6.71 -11.05
CA ASN A 40 31.93 5.56 -10.68
C ASN A 40 32.68 4.65 -9.71
N ASN A 41 32.19 4.55 -8.47
CA ASN A 41 32.74 3.69 -7.42
C ASN A 41 31.83 2.46 -7.22
N TYR A 42 31.68 1.64 -8.25
CA TYR A 42 30.72 0.54 -8.20
C TYR A 42 31.24 -0.65 -7.39
N ALA A 43 30.42 -1.15 -6.47
CA ALA A 43 30.68 -2.34 -5.68
C ALA A 43 29.64 -3.43 -6.04
N LEU A 44 30.12 -4.59 -6.48
CA LEU A 44 29.27 -5.76 -6.71
C LEU A 44 29.28 -6.64 -5.47
N VAL A 45 28.11 -7.04 -5.01
CA VAL A 45 27.94 -7.94 -3.87
C VAL A 45 27.41 -9.27 -4.36
N LEU A 46 28.02 -10.37 -3.91
CA LEU A 46 27.64 -11.74 -4.26
C LEU A 46 27.39 -12.57 -2.99
N ASN A 47 26.30 -13.34 -3.01
CA ASN A 47 25.94 -14.30 -1.97
C ASN A 47 25.54 -15.63 -2.65
N ALA A 48 26.50 -16.55 -2.75
CA ALA A 48 26.32 -17.85 -3.36
C ALA A 48 25.90 -18.89 -2.31
N GLY A 49 24.68 -19.39 -2.42
CA GLY A 49 24.15 -20.53 -1.66
C GLY A 49 24.26 -21.84 -2.44
N SER A 50 23.88 -22.97 -1.82
CA SER A 50 23.99 -24.29 -2.45
C SER A 50 23.19 -24.45 -3.75
N SER A 51 22.10 -23.70 -3.91
CA SER A 51 21.18 -23.76 -5.06
C SER A 51 20.75 -22.38 -5.57
N SER A 52 21.42 -21.31 -5.15
CA SER A 52 21.10 -19.95 -5.58
C SER A 52 22.31 -19.02 -5.57
N ILE A 53 22.24 -17.94 -6.35
CA ILE A 53 23.20 -16.82 -6.33
C ILE A 53 22.39 -15.53 -6.22
N LYS A 54 22.53 -14.79 -5.13
CA LYS A 54 22.01 -13.42 -5.00
C LYS A 54 23.11 -12.43 -5.32
N TYR A 55 22.73 -11.33 -5.98
CA TYR A 55 23.66 -10.25 -6.29
C TYR A 55 23.01 -8.87 -6.18
N GLY A 56 23.83 -7.87 -5.89
CA GLY A 56 23.45 -6.46 -5.87
C GLY A 56 24.61 -5.58 -6.32
N LEU A 57 24.33 -4.55 -7.11
CA LEU A 57 25.31 -3.58 -7.59
C LEU A 57 25.02 -2.22 -6.97
N PHE A 58 26.04 -1.61 -6.36
CA PHE A 58 25.93 -0.36 -5.61
C PHE A 58 26.86 0.71 -6.14
N ASP A 59 26.40 1.95 -6.20
CA ASP A 59 27.23 3.14 -6.39
C ASP A 59 27.60 3.75 -5.05
N ILE A 60 28.87 3.60 -4.66
CA ILE A 60 29.36 4.01 -3.34
C ILE A 60 29.80 5.48 -3.37
N LYS A 61 29.29 6.28 -2.43
CA LYS A 61 29.70 7.69 -2.33
C LYS A 61 31.19 7.80 -1.97
N THR A 62 31.82 8.89 -2.38
CA THR A 62 33.26 9.14 -2.16
C THR A 62 33.68 9.19 -0.69
N ASP A 63 32.75 9.50 0.23
CA ASP A 63 32.99 9.48 1.67
C ASP A 63 32.93 8.07 2.28
N GLY A 64 32.50 7.06 1.50
CA GLY A 64 32.40 5.66 1.89
C GLY A 64 31.38 5.36 2.98
N LYS A 65 30.47 6.30 3.28
CA LYS A 65 29.51 6.17 4.37
C LYS A 65 28.12 5.73 3.91
N ASP A 66 27.87 5.82 2.61
CA ASP A 66 26.55 5.58 2.03
C ASP A 66 26.69 5.18 0.55
N GLY A 67 25.65 4.57 -0.02
CA GLY A 67 25.65 4.06 -1.38
C GLY A 67 24.25 3.84 -1.93
N THR A 68 24.10 3.99 -3.24
CA THR A 68 22.80 3.80 -3.93
C THR A 68 22.81 2.45 -4.65
N GLU A 69 21.79 1.61 -4.41
CA GLU A 69 21.61 0.37 -5.16
C GLU A 69 21.17 0.69 -6.59
N LEU A 70 21.92 0.18 -7.57
CA LEU A 70 21.63 0.35 -8.99
C LEU A 70 20.72 -0.78 -9.50
N CYS A 71 21.05 -2.01 -9.14
CA CYS A 71 20.27 -3.18 -9.49
C CYS A 71 20.54 -4.33 -8.51
N SER A 72 19.61 -5.27 -8.44
CA SER A 72 19.79 -6.54 -7.74
C SER A 72 19.11 -7.69 -8.46
N GLY A 73 19.47 -8.91 -8.07
CA GLY A 73 18.81 -10.08 -8.61
C GLY A 73 19.14 -11.37 -7.85
N ILE A 74 18.45 -12.42 -8.28
CA ILE A 74 18.63 -13.77 -7.77
C ILE A 74 18.56 -14.77 -8.91
N VAL A 75 19.56 -15.65 -8.96
CA VAL A 75 19.49 -16.92 -9.67
C VAL A 75 19.01 -17.96 -8.68
N ASP A 76 17.85 -18.57 -8.94
CA ASP A 76 17.20 -19.52 -8.06
C ASP A 76 17.03 -20.89 -8.74
N SER A 77 16.95 -21.95 -7.95
CA SER A 77 16.87 -23.34 -8.41
C SER A 77 18.03 -23.78 -9.32
N LEU A 78 19.28 -23.43 -8.98
CA LEU A 78 20.47 -23.91 -9.69
C LEU A 78 20.51 -25.45 -9.74
N GLY A 79 20.90 -26.00 -10.89
CA GLY A 79 20.89 -27.44 -11.14
C GLY A 79 19.54 -28.01 -11.56
N SER A 80 18.50 -27.16 -11.69
CA SER A 80 17.19 -27.53 -12.23
C SER A 80 17.03 -27.06 -13.68
N GLU A 81 16.25 -27.80 -14.48
CA GLU A 81 15.83 -27.37 -15.82
C GLU A 81 14.92 -26.12 -15.79
N ASN A 82 14.29 -25.84 -14.64
CA ASN A 82 13.41 -24.70 -14.40
C ASN A 82 14.07 -23.60 -13.54
N ALA A 83 15.39 -23.44 -13.64
CA ALA A 83 16.08 -22.37 -12.91
C ALA A 83 15.55 -20.99 -13.35
N LYS A 84 15.47 -20.06 -12.39
CA LYS A 84 14.92 -18.72 -12.63
C LYS A 84 15.94 -17.67 -12.27
N LEU A 85 16.27 -16.80 -13.21
CA LEU A 85 17.03 -15.58 -12.95
C LEU A 85 16.04 -14.41 -12.89
N LYS A 86 15.88 -13.81 -11.71
CA LYS A 86 15.11 -12.58 -11.51
C LYS A 86 16.09 -11.41 -11.37
N HIS A 87 15.92 -10.38 -12.19
CA HIS A 87 16.72 -9.17 -12.17
C HIS A 87 15.81 -7.96 -11.99
N LYS A 88 16.22 -7.01 -11.15
CA LYS A 88 15.50 -5.76 -10.87
C LYS A 88 16.48 -4.60 -11.00
N ASP A 89 16.21 -3.69 -11.93
CA ASP A 89 16.88 -2.39 -12.02
C ASP A 89 16.14 -1.40 -11.11
N VAL A 90 16.87 -0.89 -10.11
CA VAL A 90 16.32 -0.03 -9.05
C VAL A 90 16.23 1.43 -9.50
N THR A 91 16.91 1.81 -10.60
CA THR A 91 16.98 3.20 -11.11
C THR A 91 15.93 3.55 -12.17
N GLY A 92 15.04 2.62 -12.52
CA GLY A 92 13.93 2.90 -13.44
C GLY A 92 13.47 1.73 -14.33
N GLY A 93 13.98 0.51 -14.12
CA GLY A 93 13.65 -0.65 -14.94
C GLY A 93 12.59 -1.59 -14.33
N LYS A 94 12.00 -2.42 -15.19
CA LYS A 94 11.06 -3.49 -14.81
C LYS A 94 11.81 -4.67 -14.20
N GLU A 95 11.18 -5.39 -13.28
CA GLU A 95 11.64 -6.72 -12.88
C GLU A 95 11.56 -7.66 -14.09
N VAL A 96 12.68 -8.28 -14.45
CA VAL A 96 12.80 -9.23 -15.55
C VAL A 96 13.02 -10.62 -14.97
N ILE A 97 12.25 -11.59 -15.45
CA ILE A 97 12.38 -12.99 -15.06
C ILE A 97 12.76 -13.80 -16.29
N HIS A 98 13.94 -14.41 -16.25
CA HIS A 98 14.40 -15.36 -17.25
C HIS A 98 14.25 -16.78 -16.69
N GLU A 99 13.40 -17.59 -17.31
CA GLU A 99 13.32 -19.03 -17.03
C GLU A 99 14.23 -19.76 -18.01
N MET A 100 15.26 -20.43 -17.50
CA MET A 100 16.24 -21.12 -18.33
C MET A 100 16.96 -22.22 -17.56
N SER A 101 17.56 -23.16 -18.27
CA SER A 101 18.43 -24.17 -17.65
C SER A 101 19.73 -23.51 -17.17
N ILE A 102 19.99 -23.57 -15.86
CA ILE A 102 21.22 -23.08 -15.24
C ILE A 102 21.79 -24.24 -14.40
N PRO A 103 22.67 -25.08 -14.98
CA PRO A 103 23.09 -26.33 -14.36
C PRO A 103 24.01 -26.14 -13.15
N ASP A 104 24.76 -25.04 -13.10
CA ASP A 104 25.77 -24.79 -12.07
C ASP A 104 25.97 -23.30 -11.78
N HIS A 105 26.72 -23.00 -10.72
CA HIS A 105 27.07 -21.64 -10.32
C HIS A 105 27.85 -20.88 -11.39
N ALA A 106 28.64 -21.57 -12.21
CA ALA A 106 29.47 -20.96 -13.24
C ALA A 106 28.60 -20.38 -14.36
N THR A 107 27.63 -21.16 -14.82
CA THR A 107 26.63 -20.73 -15.80
C THR A 107 25.76 -19.62 -15.22
N GLY A 108 25.35 -19.74 -13.94
CA GLY A 108 24.56 -18.72 -13.25
C GLY A 108 25.26 -17.36 -13.19
N LEU A 109 26.51 -17.31 -12.73
CA LEU A 109 27.29 -16.06 -12.66
C LEU A 109 27.60 -15.48 -14.04
N LYS A 110 27.85 -16.29 -15.06
CA LYS A 110 28.00 -15.81 -16.45
C LYS A 110 26.73 -15.11 -16.94
N LYS A 111 25.55 -15.64 -16.60
CA LYS A 111 24.27 -14.98 -16.94
C LYS A 111 24.05 -13.68 -16.18
N VAL A 112 24.51 -13.59 -14.94
CA VAL A 112 24.52 -12.32 -14.20
C VAL A 112 25.42 -11.30 -14.91
N VAL A 113 26.62 -11.70 -15.35
CA VAL A 113 27.52 -10.83 -16.12
C VAL A 113 26.87 -10.35 -17.42
N GLU A 114 26.25 -11.25 -18.18
CA GLU A 114 25.53 -10.90 -19.41
C GLU A 114 24.48 -9.80 -19.15
N ILE A 115 23.61 -9.99 -18.15
CA ILE A 115 22.56 -9.01 -17.81
C ILE A 115 23.13 -7.67 -17.33
N LEU A 116 24.18 -7.70 -16.50
CA LEU A 116 24.81 -6.48 -16.01
C LEU A 116 25.45 -5.66 -17.14
N THR A 117 25.91 -6.32 -18.21
CA THR A 117 26.67 -5.72 -19.33
C THR A 117 25.86 -5.58 -20.62
N GLU A 118 24.56 -5.89 -20.60
CA GLU A 118 23.68 -5.66 -21.74
C GLU A 118 23.65 -4.18 -22.16
N ARG A 119 23.19 -3.89 -23.38
CA ARG A 119 23.18 -2.52 -23.93
C ARG A 119 22.54 -1.49 -23.00
N ASP A 120 21.49 -1.90 -22.29
CA ASP A 120 20.77 -1.11 -21.29
C ASP A 120 21.04 -1.59 -19.84
N GLY A 121 22.06 -2.43 -19.66
CA GLY A 121 22.49 -2.94 -18.36
C GLY A 121 23.16 -1.88 -17.48
N ALA A 122 23.27 -2.19 -16.19
CA ALA A 122 23.73 -1.24 -15.17
C ALA A 122 25.19 -0.78 -15.36
N ILE A 123 26.02 -1.60 -16.03
CA ILE A 123 27.41 -1.28 -16.36
C ILE A 123 27.70 -1.56 -17.84
N GLN A 124 28.70 -0.90 -18.41
CA GLN A 124 29.12 -1.13 -19.79
C GLN A 124 30.41 -1.96 -19.85
N ASP A 125 31.25 -1.85 -18.81
CA ASP A 125 32.49 -2.61 -18.67
C ASP A 125 32.57 -3.21 -17.25
N LEU A 126 33.05 -4.44 -17.13
CA LEU A 126 33.33 -5.08 -15.85
C LEU A 126 34.38 -4.31 -15.03
N ASN A 127 35.23 -3.52 -15.69
CA ASN A 127 36.19 -2.61 -15.04
C ASN A 127 35.51 -1.43 -14.32
N ASP A 128 34.22 -1.19 -14.56
CA ASP A 128 33.44 -0.21 -13.79
C ASP A 128 33.24 -0.69 -12.34
N ILE A 129 33.20 -2.01 -12.11
CA ILE A 129 33.20 -2.62 -10.78
C ILE A 129 34.58 -2.43 -10.16
N LYS A 130 34.64 -1.71 -9.03
CA LYS A 130 35.87 -1.43 -8.30
C LYS A 130 36.18 -2.45 -7.22
N VAL A 131 35.17 -3.16 -6.73
CA VAL A 131 35.33 -4.25 -5.75
C VAL A 131 34.19 -5.25 -5.87
N VAL A 132 34.49 -6.53 -5.64
CA VAL A 132 33.49 -7.58 -5.46
C VAL A 132 33.47 -8.06 -4.01
N GLY A 133 32.41 -7.75 -3.28
CA GLY A 133 32.17 -8.25 -1.94
C GLY A 133 31.49 -9.62 -1.95
N HIS A 134 32.03 -10.57 -1.20
CA HIS A 134 31.51 -11.92 -1.05
C HIS A 134 31.02 -12.12 0.36
N ARG A 135 29.75 -12.50 0.53
CA ARG A 135 29.30 -13.00 1.82
C ARG A 135 29.91 -14.38 2.07
N VAL A 136 30.60 -14.53 3.20
CA VAL A 136 31.14 -15.81 3.66
C VAL A 136 30.51 -16.14 5.01
N ALA A 137 29.87 -17.31 5.11
CA ALA A 137 29.15 -17.67 6.32
C ALA A 137 30.05 -17.82 7.55
N HIS A 138 31.25 -18.40 7.39
CA HIS A 138 32.12 -18.70 8.54
C HIS A 138 33.59 -18.38 8.28
N GLY A 139 34.16 -17.47 9.10
CA GLY A 139 35.58 -17.09 9.07
C GLY A 139 36.46 -17.80 10.11
N GLY A 140 35.87 -18.57 11.01
CA GLY A 140 36.61 -19.24 12.09
C GLY A 140 37.28 -18.24 13.02
N ASN A 141 38.38 -18.64 13.65
CA ASN A 141 39.19 -17.75 14.49
C ASN A 141 40.24 -16.96 13.70
N MET A 142 40.27 -17.12 12.36
CA MET A 142 41.30 -16.53 11.52
C MET A 142 40.92 -15.14 11.00
N PHE A 143 39.63 -14.84 10.88
CA PHE A 143 39.14 -13.60 10.30
C PHE A 143 38.29 -12.80 11.30
N SER A 144 38.77 -11.61 11.66
CA SER A 144 38.09 -10.66 12.55
C SER A 144 37.42 -9.50 11.81
N GLY A 145 37.53 -9.45 10.49
CA GLY A 145 36.97 -8.39 9.66
C GLY A 145 36.97 -8.74 8.17
N PRO A 146 36.44 -7.82 7.34
CA PRO A 146 36.50 -7.96 5.89
C PRO A 146 37.94 -8.12 5.41
N THR A 147 38.18 -9.10 4.55
CA THR A 147 39.54 -9.46 4.12
C THR A 147 39.62 -9.59 2.61
N VAL A 148 40.64 -8.98 1.99
CA VAL A 148 40.91 -9.15 0.55
C VAL A 148 41.25 -10.61 0.28
N ILE A 149 40.59 -11.22 -0.71
CA ILE A 149 40.67 -12.66 -1.00
C ILE A 149 41.91 -12.98 -1.85
N ASP A 150 42.92 -13.55 -1.22
CA ASP A 150 44.04 -14.25 -1.85
C ASP A 150 43.92 -15.78 -1.70
N ASP A 151 44.93 -16.52 -2.16
CA ASP A 151 44.95 -17.98 -2.06
C ASP A 151 45.03 -18.49 -0.61
N GLN A 152 45.65 -17.73 0.29
CA GLN A 152 45.71 -18.07 1.71
C GLN A 152 44.32 -17.94 2.34
N VAL A 153 43.58 -16.88 2.00
CA VAL A 153 42.20 -16.67 2.43
C VAL A 153 41.29 -17.77 1.90
N ILE A 154 41.44 -18.19 0.63
CA ILE A 154 40.67 -19.30 0.06
C ILE A 154 40.90 -20.60 0.84
N GLN A 155 42.17 -20.96 1.09
CA GLN A 155 42.51 -22.15 1.88
C GLN A 155 41.98 -22.06 3.32
N ALA A 156 41.99 -20.86 3.89
CA ALA A 156 41.48 -20.62 5.23
C ALA A 156 39.95 -20.77 5.31
N ILE A 157 39.21 -20.28 4.31
CA ILE A 157 37.76 -20.48 4.18
C ILE A 157 37.44 -21.97 3.95
N GLU A 158 38.25 -22.67 3.16
CA GLU A 158 38.13 -24.11 2.90
C GLU A 158 38.29 -24.93 4.18
N LYS A 159 39.29 -24.61 5.01
CA LYS A 159 39.43 -25.19 6.35
C LYS A 159 38.23 -24.90 7.25
N CYS A 160 37.66 -23.70 7.17
CA CYS A 160 36.44 -23.33 7.91
C CYS A 160 35.17 -24.02 7.39
N SER A 161 35.22 -24.72 6.25
CA SER A 161 34.05 -25.43 5.70
C SER A 161 33.57 -26.57 6.59
N THR A 162 34.43 -27.11 7.45
CA THR A 162 34.02 -28.08 8.49
C THR A 162 33.07 -27.47 9.52
N LEU A 163 33.15 -26.15 9.75
CA LEU A 163 32.30 -25.42 10.68
C LEU A 163 30.98 -24.98 10.04
N ALA A 164 30.94 -24.82 8.71
CA ALA A 164 29.75 -24.44 7.95
C ALA A 164 29.62 -25.25 6.63
N PRO A 165 29.38 -26.58 6.70
CA PRO A 165 29.50 -27.49 5.57
C PRO A 165 28.48 -27.26 4.46
N LEU A 166 27.35 -26.63 4.76
CA LEU A 166 26.31 -26.31 3.78
C LEU A 166 26.48 -24.92 3.14
N HIS A 167 27.36 -24.07 3.67
CA HIS A 167 27.48 -22.67 3.26
C HIS A 167 28.85 -22.33 2.68
N ASN A 168 29.92 -22.55 3.44
CA ASN A 168 31.28 -22.18 3.00
C ASN A 168 31.69 -22.84 1.67
N PRO A 169 31.37 -24.12 1.38
CA PRO A 169 31.66 -24.70 0.07
C PRO A 169 30.98 -23.98 -1.09
N ALA A 170 29.70 -23.60 -0.92
CA ALA A 170 28.97 -22.84 -1.93
C ALA A 170 29.53 -21.41 -2.08
N ASN A 171 29.91 -20.77 -0.97
CA ASN A 171 30.59 -19.47 -1.00
C ASN A 171 31.92 -19.57 -1.75
N LEU A 172 32.72 -20.61 -1.52
CA LEU A 172 33.99 -20.85 -2.20
C LEU A 172 33.83 -21.10 -3.70
N ILE A 173 32.82 -21.88 -4.10
CA ILE A 173 32.48 -22.08 -5.51
C ILE A 173 32.19 -20.71 -6.14
N GLY A 174 31.33 -19.90 -5.51
CA GLY A 174 31.02 -18.54 -5.95
C GLY A 174 32.26 -17.64 -6.04
N ILE A 175 33.14 -17.67 -5.03
CA ILE A 175 34.38 -16.89 -4.98
C ILE A 175 35.31 -17.29 -6.13
N ARG A 176 35.57 -18.58 -6.31
CA ARG A 176 36.49 -19.10 -7.34
C ARG A 176 36.01 -18.70 -8.73
N ILE A 177 34.72 -18.92 -9.03
CA ILE A 177 34.11 -18.54 -10.31
C ILE A 177 34.14 -17.02 -10.50
N ALA A 178 33.79 -16.25 -9.47
CA ALA A 178 33.77 -14.79 -9.58
C ALA A 178 35.17 -14.23 -9.82
N LYS A 179 36.22 -14.79 -9.20
CA LYS A 179 37.63 -14.39 -9.46
C LYS A 179 38.07 -14.65 -10.89
N GLU A 180 37.46 -15.61 -11.58
CA GLU A 180 37.71 -15.86 -13.00
C GLU A 180 36.96 -14.84 -13.91
N LEU A 181 35.83 -14.30 -13.44
CA LEU A 181 34.96 -13.42 -14.23
C LEU A 181 35.22 -11.92 -14.01
N PHE A 182 35.52 -11.50 -12.79
CA PHE A 182 35.65 -10.10 -12.40
C PHE A 182 37.11 -9.74 -12.11
N PRO A 183 37.69 -8.72 -12.77
CA PRO A 183 39.08 -8.32 -12.57
C PRO A 183 39.32 -7.49 -11.29
N ALA A 184 38.25 -7.01 -10.64
CA ALA A 184 38.30 -6.20 -9.44
C ALA A 184 38.84 -6.98 -8.23
N PRO A 185 39.39 -6.33 -7.19
CA PRO A 185 39.69 -7.00 -5.93
C PRO A 185 38.44 -7.65 -5.33
N HIS A 186 38.60 -8.86 -4.80
CA HIS A 186 37.55 -9.59 -4.11
C HIS A 186 37.73 -9.45 -2.60
N VAL A 187 36.67 -9.19 -1.86
CA VAL A 187 36.69 -9.08 -0.40
C VAL A 187 35.72 -10.10 0.19
N ALA A 188 36.18 -10.91 1.13
CA ALA A 188 35.32 -11.78 1.93
C ALA A 188 34.82 -10.98 3.14
N VAL A 189 33.51 -10.86 3.28
CA VAL A 189 32.83 -10.31 4.46
C VAL A 189 32.20 -11.46 5.22
N PHE A 190 32.68 -11.67 6.45
CA PHE A 190 32.33 -12.84 7.25
C PHE A 190 31.18 -12.53 8.21
N ASP A 191 30.13 -13.36 8.21
CA ASP A 191 29.04 -13.22 9.18
C ASP A 191 29.51 -13.40 10.64
N THR A 192 30.64 -14.07 10.84
CA THR A 192 31.27 -14.29 12.15
C THR A 192 32.15 -13.12 12.61
N ALA A 193 32.54 -12.19 11.72
CA ALA A 193 33.55 -11.17 12.03
C ALA A 193 33.13 -10.22 13.16
N PHE A 194 31.88 -9.74 13.13
CA PHE A 194 31.31 -8.85 14.14
C PHE A 194 31.43 -9.41 15.57
N HIS A 195 31.36 -10.73 15.70
CA HIS A 195 31.32 -11.42 16.99
C HIS A 195 32.71 -11.75 17.56
N THR A 196 33.79 -11.44 16.84
CA THR A 196 35.15 -11.73 17.30
C THR A 196 35.56 -10.94 18.54
N THR A 197 34.81 -9.89 18.89
CA THR A 197 35.00 -9.12 20.13
C THR A 197 34.41 -9.79 21.37
N MET A 198 33.70 -10.92 21.26
CA MET A 198 33.15 -11.64 22.40
C MET A 198 34.26 -12.05 23.39
N PRO A 199 34.08 -11.85 24.70
CA PRO A 199 35.07 -12.27 25.68
C PRO A 199 34.97 -13.79 25.96
N PRO A 200 36.03 -14.43 26.51
CA PRO A 200 36.12 -15.88 26.72
C PRO A 200 34.93 -16.49 27.45
N GLU A 201 34.43 -15.84 28.49
CA GLU A 201 33.27 -16.25 29.26
C GLU A 201 31.96 -16.31 28.45
N SER A 202 31.92 -15.72 27.25
CA SER A 202 30.75 -15.73 26.37
C SER A 202 30.87 -16.76 25.25
N TYR A 203 32.09 -16.99 24.73
CA TYR A 203 32.30 -17.89 23.62
C TYR A 203 32.72 -19.32 24.00
N ARG A 204 33.25 -19.52 25.21
CA ARG A 204 33.64 -20.85 25.68
C ARG A 204 32.40 -21.63 26.13
N TYR A 205 32.18 -22.80 25.53
CA TYR A 205 31.23 -23.77 26.07
C TYR A 205 31.81 -24.45 27.31
N ALA A 206 30.93 -24.83 28.24
CA ALA A 206 31.29 -25.58 29.44
C ALA A 206 31.47 -27.09 29.13
N ILE A 207 32.42 -27.39 28.25
CA ILE A 207 32.82 -28.74 27.82
C ILE A 207 34.33 -28.91 28.05
N PRO A 208 34.91 -30.13 27.93
CA PRO A 208 36.34 -30.36 28.11
C PRO A 208 37.20 -29.35 27.36
N LYS A 209 38.22 -28.82 28.04
CA LYS A 209 39.03 -27.69 27.58
C LYS A 209 39.75 -28.00 26.26
N GLU A 210 40.16 -29.23 26.09
CA GLU A 210 40.90 -29.77 24.95
C GLU A 210 40.09 -29.63 23.65
N LEU A 211 38.76 -29.78 23.71
CA LEU A 211 37.87 -29.63 22.55
C LEU A 211 37.89 -28.22 21.96
N TYR A 212 38.10 -27.19 22.79
CA TYR A 212 38.35 -25.86 22.27
C TYR A 212 39.77 -25.72 21.74
N GLU A 213 40.78 -26.19 22.48
CA GLU A 213 42.19 -25.92 22.17
C GLU A 213 42.63 -26.65 20.90
N GLU A 214 42.13 -27.86 20.68
CA GLU A 214 42.51 -28.72 19.56
C GLU A 214 41.54 -28.59 18.38
N HIS A 215 40.24 -28.42 18.63
CA HIS A 215 39.21 -28.42 17.59
C HIS A 215 38.50 -27.08 17.39
N GLY A 216 38.82 -26.06 18.20
CA GLY A 216 38.23 -24.73 18.05
C GLY A 216 36.72 -24.69 18.32
N ILE A 217 36.18 -25.62 19.14
CA ILE A 217 34.76 -25.67 19.49
C ILE A 217 34.44 -24.50 20.43
N ARG A 218 33.67 -23.53 19.91
CA ARG A 218 33.29 -22.28 20.59
C ARG A 218 32.07 -21.66 19.92
N ARG A 219 31.49 -20.66 20.58
CA ARG A 219 30.54 -19.74 19.94
C ARG A 219 31.26 -18.86 18.91
N TYR A 220 30.71 -18.81 17.70
CA TYR A 220 31.14 -17.88 16.65
C TYR A 220 30.08 -16.80 16.41
N GLY A 221 28.80 -17.16 16.33
CA GLY A 221 27.72 -16.24 15.99
C GLY A 221 27.63 -15.90 14.50
N PHE A 222 26.43 -15.54 14.04
CA PHE A 222 26.14 -15.20 12.64
C PHE A 222 25.32 -13.91 12.54
N HIS A 223 24.88 -13.54 11.33
CA HIS A 223 24.22 -12.25 11.03
C HIS A 223 25.07 -11.02 11.38
N GLY A 224 26.41 -11.16 11.49
CA GLY A 224 27.32 -10.06 11.83
C GLY A 224 27.25 -8.88 10.86
N THR A 225 27.02 -9.15 9.58
CA THR A 225 26.83 -8.14 8.53
C THR A 225 25.60 -7.27 8.79
N SER A 226 24.48 -7.89 9.18
CA SER A 226 23.24 -7.19 9.56
C SER A 226 23.46 -6.37 10.82
N TYR A 227 24.10 -6.93 11.84
CA TYR A 227 24.42 -6.21 13.08
C TYR A 227 25.33 -5.00 12.87
N THR A 228 26.33 -5.13 12.00
CA THR A 228 27.22 -4.00 11.64
C THR A 228 26.43 -2.84 11.03
N PHE A 229 25.51 -3.16 10.12
CA PHE A 229 24.66 -2.16 9.47
C PHE A 229 23.74 -1.44 10.47
N VAL A 230 22.96 -2.20 11.23
CA VAL A 230 21.96 -1.62 12.14
C VAL A 230 22.61 -0.90 13.33
N LEU A 231 23.82 -1.30 13.75
CA LEU A 231 24.60 -0.56 14.76
C LEU A 231 25.02 0.82 14.25
N GLY A 232 25.49 0.92 13.00
CA GLY A 232 25.83 2.20 12.36
C GLY A 232 24.62 3.11 12.17
N ALA A 233 23.49 2.54 11.75
CA ALA A 233 22.22 3.25 11.67
C ALA A 233 21.76 3.74 13.06
N THR A 234 21.88 2.90 14.09
CA THR A 234 21.56 3.25 15.47
C THR A 234 22.40 4.44 15.97
N ALA A 235 23.71 4.43 15.72
CA ALA A 235 24.59 5.54 16.08
C ALA A 235 24.17 6.86 15.40
N SER A 236 23.77 6.79 14.13
CA SER A 236 23.30 7.93 13.36
C SER A 236 22.00 8.51 13.94
N VAL A 237 21.04 7.64 14.30
CA VAL A 237 19.76 8.03 14.93
C VAL A 237 19.99 8.67 16.30
N LEU A 238 20.86 8.07 17.11
CA LEU A 238 21.16 8.56 18.45
C LEU A 238 22.12 9.77 18.46
N LYS A 239 22.69 10.14 17.31
CA LYS A 239 23.70 11.19 17.16
C LYS A 239 24.88 11.02 18.14
N ARG A 240 25.31 9.78 18.35
CA ARG A 240 26.38 9.38 19.28
C ARG A 240 27.41 8.49 18.58
N PRO A 241 28.68 8.50 19.02
CA PRO A 241 29.71 7.59 18.50
C PRO A 241 29.35 6.13 18.80
N ILE A 242 29.73 5.19 17.93
CA ILE A 242 29.47 3.74 18.14
C ILE A 242 30.10 3.26 19.45
N GLU A 243 31.28 3.80 19.78
CA GLU A 243 32.09 3.44 20.94
C GLU A 243 31.40 3.75 22.28
N ASP A 244 30.38 4.62 22.25
CA ASP A 244 29.63 5.04 23.43
C ASP A 244 28.30 4.29 23.59
N LEU A 245 27.98 3.30 22.73
CA LEU A 245 26.66 2.68 22.69
C LEU A 245 26.61 1.29 23.34
N ASN A 246 25.58 1.09 24.16
CA ASN A 246 25.14 -0.20 24.70
C ASN A 246 23.77 -0.58 24.12
N VAL A 247 23.73 -1.61 23.28
CA VAL A 247 22.56 -1.92 22.43
C VAL A 247 22.26 -3.41 22.45
N ILE A 248 20.97 -3.78 22.45
CA ILE A 248 20.51 -5.15 22.18
C ILE A 248 19.84 -5.16 20.80
N MET A 249 20.38 -5.94 19.87
CA MET A 249 19.90 -6.01 18.49
C MET A 249 19.25 -7.36 18.22
N LEU A 250 18.05 -7.36 17.63
CA LEU A 250 17.22 -8.53 17.34
C LEU A 250 17.02 -8.65 15.83
N HIS A 251 17.73 -9.59 15.20
CA HIS A 251 17.48 -9.96 13.81
C HIS A 251 16.48 -11.11 13.77
N LEU A 252 15.22 -10.82 13.46
CA LEU A 252 14.11 -11.79 13.49
C LEU A 252 13.65 -12.08 12.05
N GLY A 253 13.96 -13.26 11.53
CA GLY A 253 13.56 -13.71 10.20
C GLY A 253 13.37 -15.23 10.14
N SER A 254 13.52 -15.83 8.96
CA SER A 254 13.51 -17.31 8.81
C SER A 254 14.64 -17.98 9.60
N GLY A 255 15.80 -17.31 9.67
CA GLY A 255 16.76 -17.47 10.76
C GLY A 255 16.62 -16.29 11.73
N ALA A 256 16.72 -16.56 13.03
CA ALA A 256 16.54 -15.53 14.05
C ALA A 256 17.70 -15.56 15.05
N SER A 257 18.21 -14.39 15.44
CA SER A 257 19.25 -14.25 16.45
C SER A 257 19.17 -12.92 17.18
N MET A 258 19.79 -12.83 18.35
CA MET A 258 20.01 -11.57 19.07
C MET A 258 21.50 -11.37 19.35
N CYS A 259 21.93 -10.12 19.48
CA CYS A 259 23.29 -9.76 19.85
C CYS A 259 23.29 -8.66 20.93
N CYS A 260 24.18 -8.81 21.90
CA CYS A 260 24.43 -7.86 22.98
C CYS A 260 25.69 -7.06 22.67
N VAL A 261 25.56 -5.73 22.62
CA VAL A 261 26.65 -4.80 22.30
C VAL A 261 26.92 -3.91 23.49
N LYS A 262 28.20 -3.79 23.87
CA LYS A 262 28.68 -2.88 24.92
C LYS A 262 29.84 -2.04 24.37
N ASN A 263 29.75 -0.72 24.53
CA ASN A 263 30.71 0.25 23.99
C ASN A 263 31.05 -0.02 22.51
N GLY A 264 30.02 -0.27 21.71
CA GLY A 264 30.15 -0.56 20.28
C GLY A 264 30.68 -1.94 19.91
N LYS A 265 30.97 -2.83 20.88
CA LYS A 265 31.51 -4.18 20.64
C LYS A 265 30.50 -5.27 20.98
N GLY A 266 30.37 -6.27 20.11
CA GLY A 266 29.56 -7.47 20.38
C GLY A 266 30.17 -8.29 21.51
N ILE A 267 29.48 -8.39 22.64
CA ILE A 267 29.93 -9.13 23.83
C ILE A 267 29.18 -10.45 24.04
N ASP A 268 28.08 -10.67 23.32
CA ASP A 268 27.33 -11.94 23.33
C ASP A 268 26.42 -12.04 22.09
N THR A 269 26.05 -13.26 21.71
CA THR A 269 25.15 -13.55 20.59
C THR A 269 24.45 -14.90 20.79
N THR A 270 23.20 -15.00 20.34
CA THR A 270 22.39 -16.21 20.62
C THR A 270 22.85 -17.42 19.81
N MET A 271 23.32 -17.21 18.58
CA MET A 271 23.80 -18.30 17.74
C MET A 271 25.17 -18.79 18.20
N GLY A 272 25.41 -20.07 17.97
CA GLY A 272 26.50 -20.83 18.57
C GLY A 272 27.73 -20.98 17.70
N MET A 273 28.31 -22.17 17.80
CA MET A 273 29.22 -22.73 16.78
C MET A 273 28.52 -22.87 15.43
N THR A 274 27.22 -23.17 15.45
CA THR A 274 26.39 -23.32 14.26
C THR A 274 25.17 -22.39 14.34
N PRO A 275 24.47 -22.13 13.22
CA PRO A 275 23.25 -21.33 13.22
C PRO A 275 22.02 -22.00 13.86
N LEU A 276 22.19 -23.13 14.56
CA LEU A 276 21.11 -23.91 15.18
C LEU A 276 20.77 -23.41 16.59
N GLU A 277 21.78 -22.99 17.38
CA GLU A 277 21.62 -22.55 18.77
C GLU A 277 20.87 -21.21 18.88
N GLY A 278 20.17 -20.99 20.00
CA GLY A 278 19.54 -19.73 20.34
C GLY A 278 18.02 -19.76 20.20
N LEU A 279 17.50 -18.85 19.37
CA LEU A 279 16.06 -18.66 19.21
C LEU A 279 15.41 -19.80 18.42
N VAL A 280 14.11 -20.00 18.65
CA VAL A 280 13.26 -20.78 17.74
C VAL A 280 13.27 -20.10 16.36
N MET A 281 13.28 -20.86 15.27
CA MET A 281 13.28 -20.30 13.91
C MET A 281 12.27 -21.03 13.02
N ALA A 282 12.25 -20.74 11.72
CA ALA A 282 11.26 -21.33 10.79
C ALA A 282 11.27 -22.87 10.81
N THR A 283 12.44 -23.49 10.73
CA THR A 283 12.61 -24.96 10.71
C THR A 283 13.65 -25.49 11.72
N ARG A 284 14.34 -24.57 12.42
CA ARG A 284 15.41 -24.87 13.38
C ARG A 284 14.87 -24.82 14.80
N CYS A 285 15.29 -25.76 15.64
CA CYS A 285 14.78 -25.90 17.01
C CYS A 285 15.20 -24.76 17.95
N GLY A 286 16.36 -24.14 17.75
CA GLY A 286 16.95 -23.26 18.77
C GLY A 286 17.52 -24.07 19.94
N ASP A 287 17.55 -23.46 21.12
CA ASP A 287 18.00 -24.12 22.35
C ASP A 287 17.13 -25.33 22.71
N VAL A 288 17.76 -26.50 22.81
CA VAL A 288 17.17 -27.75 23.32
C VAL A 288 18.15 -28.42 24.28
N ASP A 289 17.64 -29.29 25.16
CA ASP A 289 18.47 -30.10 26.04
C ASP A 289 19.37 -31.04 25.22
N PRO A 290 20.72 -31.01 25.38
CA PRO A 290 21.62 -31.96 24.73
C PRO A 290 21.27 -33.44 25.01
N GLY A 291 20.63 -33.74 26.16
CA GLY A 291 20.15 -35.08 26.50
C GLY A 291 19.10 -35.62 25.52
N ILE A 292 18.35 -34.75 24.84
CA ILE A 292 17.39 -35.14 23.79
C ILE A 292 18.12 -35.82 22.63
N TYR A 293 19.30 -35.33 22.26
CA TYR A 293 20.08 -35.94 21.18
C TYR A 293 20.40 -37.41 21.48
N THR A 294 20.90 -37.67 22.69
CA THR A 294 21.20 -39.03 23.15
C THR A 294 19.94 -39.88 23.24
N HIS A 295 18.84 -39.32 23.76
CA HIS A 295 17.57 -40.03 23.86
C HIS A 295 17.04 -40.46 22.48
N LEU A 296 17.04 -39.56 21.49
CA LEU A 296 16.59 -39.86 20.13
C LEU A 296 17.47 -40.94 19.47
N CYS A 297 18.79 -40.84 19.63
CA CYS A 297 19.71 -41.83 19.07
C CYS A 297 19.57 -43.21 19.73
N THR A 298 19.45 -43.25 21.06
CA THR A 298 19.50 -44.52 21.81
C THR A 298 18.15 -45.19 21.99
N GLN A 299 17.08 -44.43 22.20
CA GLN A 299 15.73 -44.97 22.45
C GLN A 299 14.89 -45.05 21.18
N LEU A 300 15.05 -44.11 20.26
CA LEU A 300 14.30 -44.09 18.98
C LEU A 300 15.13 -44.58 17.79
N ASN A 301 16.37 -45.04 18.01
CA ASN A 301 17.28 -45.57 16.99
C ASN A 301 17.49 -44.61 15.80
N MET A 302 17.40 -43.30 16.02
CA MET A 302 17.70 -42.31 14.98
C MET A 302 19.22 -42.19 14.80
N SER A 303 19.68 -42.18 13.56
CA SER A 303 21.09 -41.89 13.29
C SER A 303 21.45 -40.42 13.61
N PRO A 304 22.72 -40.11 13.92
CA PRO A 304 23.21 -38.74 14.07
C PRO A 304 22.77 -37.79 12.95
N ALA A 305 22.81 -38.26 11.69
CA ALA A 305 22.41 -37.49 10.53
C ALA A 305 20.89 -37.24 10.46
N GLU A 306 20.07 -38.19 10.90
CA GLU A 306 18.62 -38.01 10.98
C GLU A 306 18.23 -37.03 12.08
N VAL A 307 18.91 -37.07 13.23
CA VAL A 307 18.71 -36.10 14.32
C VAL A 307 19.12 -34.70 13.88
N ASP A 308 20.32 -34.55 13.28
CA ASP A 308 20.76 -33.26 12.73
C ASP A 308 19.76 -32.69 11.70
N ARG A 309 19.31 -33.53 10.76
CA ARG A 309 18.31 -33.15 9.77
C ARG A 309 16.99 -32.75 10.42
N MET A 310 16.55 -33.49 11.44
CA MET A 310 15.32 -33.17 12.17
C MET A 310 15.43 -31.78 12.81
N LEU A 311 16.48 -31.56 13.61
CA LEU A 311 16.70 -30.31 14.34
C LEU A 311 16.86 -29.09 13.41
N ASN A 312 17.42 -29.27 12.21
CA ASN A 312 17.63 -28.18 11.25
C ASN A 312 16.46 -27.93 10.28
N ARG A 313 15.72 -28.97 9.89
CA ARG A 313 14.76 -28.91 8.77
C ARG A 313 13.31 -29.24 9.14
N ARG A 314 13.07 -29.88 10.28
CA ARG A 314 11.74 -30.39 10.68
C ARG A 314 11.30 -29.92 12.07
N SER A 315 12.04 -28.99 12.69
CA SER A 315 11.74 -28.44 14.01
C SER A 315 11.29 -26.98 13.89
N GLY A 316 11.45 -26.19 14.96
CA GLY A 316 11.08 -24.77 14.95
C GLY A 316 9.57 -24.57 14.81
N LEU A 317 9.17 -23.46 14.20
CA LEU A 317 7.76 -23.15 13.93
C LEU A 317 7.07 -24.26 13.13
N LEU A 318 7.76 -24.82 12.13
CA LEU A 318 7.27 -25.93 11.32
C LEU A 318 6.94 -27.16 12.18
N GLY A 319 7.84 -27.53 13.07
CA GLY A 319 7.66 -28.69 13.95
C GLY A 319 6.55 -28.47 14.99
N LEU A 320 6.28 -27.21 15.37
CA LEU A 320 5.28 -26.88 16.38
C LEU A 320 3.86 -26.78 15.83
N CYS A 321 3.67 -26.27 14.61
CA CYS A 321 2.33 -25.98 14.07
C CYS A 321 2.14 -26.36 12.59
N GLY A 322 3.09 -27.06 11.98
CA GLY A 322 3.02 -27.46 10.57
C GLY A 322 3.26 -26.34 9.56
N GLN A 323 3.54 -25.11 10.01
CA GLN A 323 3.79 -23.93 9.18
C GLN A 323 5.15 -23.31 9.51
N ASN A 324 5.90 -22.85 8.51
CA ASN A 324 7.23 -22.25 8.70
C ASN A 324 7.27 -20.74 8.41
N ASP A 325 6.20 -20.18 7.85
CA ASP A 325 6.05 -18.76 7.52
C ASP A 325 5.19 -18.05 8.58
N MET A 326 5.73 -17.00 9.20
CA MET A 326 5.08 -16.27 10.28
C MET A 326 3.75 -15.64 9.84
N ARG A 327 3.61 -15.21 8.58
CA ARG A 327 2.34 -14.63 8.07
C ARG A 327 1.22 -15.66 8.06
N SER A 328 1.54 -16.87 7.63
CA SER A 328 0.61 -18.01 7.63
C SER A 328 0.23 -18.41 9.06
N ILE A 329 1.18 -18.40 9.99
CA ILE A 329 0.96 -18.68 11.42
C ILE A 329 0.04 -17.63 12.06
N ILE A 330 0.23 -16.34 11.77
CA ILE A 330 -0.64 -15.26 12.25
C ILE A 330 -2.08 -15.47 11.76
N SER A 331 -2.25 -15.80 10.47
CA SER A 331 -3.59 -16.05 9.92
C SER A 331 -4.25 -17.30 10.52
N ALA A 332 -3.48 -18.36 10.79
CA ALA A 332 -4.00 -19.55 11.44
C ALA A 332 -4.42 -19.26 12.89
N ALA A 333 -3.55 -18.56 13.64
CA ALA A 333 -3.82 -18.15 15.01
C ALA A 333 -5.07 -17.25 15.12
N SER A 334 -5.26 -16.30 14.19
CA SER A 334 -6.43 -15.42 14.17
C SER A 334 -7.73 -16.17 13.83
N LYS A 335 -7.64 -17.29 13.10
CA LYS A 335 -8.75 -18.21 12.83
C LYS A 335 -9.03 -19.21 13.96
N GLY A 336 -8.27 -19.16 15.05
CA GLY A 336 -8.50 -19.98 16.24
C GLY A 336 -7.64 -21.24 16.35
N ASP A 337 -6.66 -21.45 15.47
CA ASP A 337 -5.71 -22.57 15.55
C ASP A 337 -4.86 -22.47 16.83
N GLN A 338 -4.89 -23.53 17.64
CA GLN A 338 -4.23 -23.57 18.95
C GLN A 338 -2.72 -23.82 18.84
N ASP A 339 -2.29 -24.66 17.89
CA ASP A 339 -0.87 -24.97 17.70
C ASP A 339 -0.14 -23.74 17.12
N ALA A 340 -0.78 -23.01 16.22
CA ALA A 340 -0.26 -21.73 15.71
C ALA A 340 -0.11 -20.68 16.82
N LYS A 341 -1.09 -20.58 17.73
CA LYS A 341 -1.01 -19.69 18.91
C LYS A 341 0.14 -20.09 19.85
N LEU A 342 0.24 -21.38 20.16
CA LEU A 342 1.29 -21.91 21.03
C LEU A 342 2.69 -21.70 20.43
N ALA A 343 2.86 -21.97 19.13
CA ALA A 343 4.12 -21.76 18.43
C ALA A 343 4.60 -20.30 18.53
N ARG A 344 3.68 -19.34 18.37
CA ARG A 344 3.97 -17.91 18.52
C ARG A 344 4.35 -17.54 19.96
N GLN A 345 3.64 -18.09 20.95
CA GLN A 345 3.95 -17.86 22.37
C GLN A 345 5.34 -18.39 22.73
N ILE A 346 5.70 -19.60 22.28
CA ILE A 346 7.03 -20.18 22.50
C ILE A 346 8.13 -19.30 21.86
N PHE A 347 7.88 -18.77 20.66
CA PHE A 347 8.81 -17.88 19.97
C PHE A 347 9.05 -16.57 20.76
N VAL A 348 7.99 -15.92 21.25
CA VAL A 348 8.09 -14.72 22.10
C VAL A 348 8.82 -15.01 23.41
N GLU A 349 8.48 -16.12 24.09
CA GLU A 349 9.07 -16.49 25.37
C GLU A 349 10.58 -16.70 25.26
N ARG A 350 11.04 -17.35 24.19
CA ARG A 350 12.47 -17.54 23.93
C ARG A 350 13.22 -16.21 23.71
N ILE A 351 12.60 -15.25 23.03
CA ILE A 351 13.17 -13.91 22.85
C ILE A 351 13.25 -13.17 24.19
N ARG A 352 12.18 -13.19 24.99
CA ARG A 352 12.13 -12.54 26.31
C ARG A 352 13.18 -13.11 27.27
N LYS A 353 13.42 -14.43 27.25
CA LYS A 353 14.51 -15.08 28.01
C LYS A 353 15.88 -14.46 27.72
N TYR A 354 16.22 -14.28 26.44
CA TYR A 354 17.49 -13.69 26.03
C TYR A 354 17.57 -12.18 26.30
N LEU A 355 16.46 -11.45 26.12
CA LEU A 355 16.39 -10.04 26.45
C LEU A 355 16.73 -9.79 27.93
N GLY A 356 16.14 -10.58 28.84
CA GLY A 356 16.46 -10.52 30.26
C GLY A 356 17.94 -10.83 30.56
N ALA A 357 18.50 -11.87 29.93
CA ALA A 357 19.91 -12.23 30.11
C ALA A 357 20.87 -11.10 29.66
N TYR A 358 20.57 -10.46 28.52
CA TYR A 358 21.41 -9.38 27.99
C TYR A 358 21.26 -8.07 28.76
N LEU A 359 20.06 -7.77 29.28
CA LEU A 359 19.87 -6.66 30.23
C LEU A 359 20.77 -6.79 31.46
N VAL A 360 20.84 -7.98 32.05
CA VAL A 360 21.73 -8.27 33.19
C VAL A 360 23.20 -8.13 32.78
N LYS A 361 23.57 -8.64 31.60
CA LYS A 361 24.94 -8.56 31.09
C LYS A 361 25.42 -7.12 30.84
N LEU A 362 24.49 -6.22 30.54
CA LEU A 362 24.74 -4.78 30.41
C LEU A 362 24.59 -4.01 31.73
N ASN A 363 24.36 -4.68 32.87
CA ASN A 363 24.09 -4.05 34.16
C ASN A 363 22.92 -3.05 34.13
N GLY A 364 21.95 -3.25 33.22
CA GLY A 364 20.84 -2.32 33.00
C GLY A 364 21.20 -1.04 32.23
N GLU A 365 22.46 -0.84 31.83
CA GLU A 365 22.89 0.30 31.00
C GLU A 365 22.56 0.02 29.52
N LEU A 366 21.30 0.25 29.15
CA LEU A 366 20.80 -0.02 27.80
C LEU A 366 20.33 1.25 27.10
N ASP A 367 21.06 1.66 26.06
CA ASP A 367 20.70 2.81 25.24
C ASP A 367 19.54 2.49 24.28
N ALA A 368 19.60 1.33 23.61
CA ALA A 368 18.60 0.96 22.60
C ALA A 368 18.33 -0.54 22.47
N ILE A 369 17.08 -0.89 22.13
CA ILE A 369 16.65 -2.18 21.59
C ILE A 369 16.36 -1.98 20.09
N VAL A 370 16.95 -2.79 19.23
CA VAL A 370 16.82 -2.65 17.77
C VAL A 370 16.14 -3.89 17.20
N PHE A 371 14.99 -3.71 16.55
CA PHE A 371 14.30 -4.75 15.79
C PHE A 371 14.66 -4.64 14.31
N THR A 372 15.07 -5.75 13.72
CA THR A 372 15.40 -5.86 12.29
C THR A 372 15.07 -7.27 11.77
N GLY A 373 15.20 -7.48 10.46
CA GLY A 373 14.87 -8.74 9.80
C GLY A 373 13.37 -8.84 9.49
N GLY A 374 13.01 -9.70 8.53
CA GLY A 374 11.66 -9.69 7.94
C GLY A 374 10.50 -9.87 8.91
N ILE A 375 10.68 -10.55 10.06
CA ILE A 375 9.67 -10.62 11.13
C ILE A 375 9.79 -9.39 12.03
N GLY A 376 11.00 -9.01 12.43
CA GLY A 376 11.26 -7.89 13.35
C GLY A 376 10.82 -6.54 12.80
N GLU A 377 10.86 -6.36 11.48
CA GLU A 377 10.40 -5.17 10.76
C GLU A 377 8.87 -5.14 10.61
N ASN A 378 8.24 -6.27 10.31
CA ASN A 378 6.84 -6.29 9.85
C ASN A 378 5.81 -6.75 10.89
N ASP A 379 6.20 -7.43 11.97
CA ASP A 379 5.27 -8.01 12.95
C ASP A 379 5.13 -7.14 14.21
N PHE A 380 4.23 -6.15 14.12
CA PHE A 380 3.95 -5.16 15.17
C PHE A 380 3.55 -5.82 16.50
N ALA A 381 2.57 -6.73 16.45
CA ALA A 381 2.04 -7.40 17.62
C ALA A 381 3.10 -8.28 18.32
N LEU A 382 4.07 -8.81 17.56
CA LEU A 382 5.18 -9.55 18.15
C LEU A 382 6.08 -8.62 18.95
N ARG A 383 6.45 -7.45 18.41
CA ARG A 383 7.27 -6.46 19.13
C ARG A 383 6.59 -6.01 20.42
N GLU A 384 5.29 -5.75 20.36
CA GLU A 384 4.48 -5.44 21.54
C GLU A 384 4.54 -6.58 22.57
N SER A 385 4.32 -7.83 22.15
CA SER A 385 4.41 -9.00 23.03
C SER A 385 5.80 -9.20 23.66
N ILE A 386 6.87 -8.82 22.95
CA ILE A 386 8.24 -8.87 23.46
C ILE A 386 8.48 -7.78 24.52
N CYS A 387 7.96 -6.57 24.29
CA CYS A 387 8.13 -5.43 25.20
C CYS A 387 7.11 -5.38 26.36
N ASP A 388 6.05 -6.18 26.30
CA ASP A 388 4.96 -6.16 27.28
C ASP A 388 5.44 -6.43 28.72
N GLY A 389 4.91 -5.68 29.67
CA GLY A 389 5.26 -5.80 31.09
C GLY A 389 6.68 -5.36 31.49
N LEU A 390 7.49 -4.81 30.57
CA LEU A 390 8.90 -4.42 30.87
C LEU A 390 9.08 -2.96 31.33
N ARG A 391 7.98 -2.24 31.59
CA ARG A 391 8.01 -0.82 31.99
C ARG A 391 8.84 -0.56 33.25
N SER A 392 8.81 -1.48 34.22
CA SER A 392 9.61 -1.38 35.46
C SER A 392 11.12 -1.43 35.20
N LEU A 393 11.54 -1.98 34.07
CA LEU A 393 12.93 -2.04 33.61
C LEU A 393 13.30 -0.85 32.72
N GLY A 394 12.41 0.13 32.55
CA GLY A 394 12.63 1.31 31.71
C GLY A 394 12.42 1.06 30.22
N ILE A 395 11.76 -0.05 29.84
CA ILE A 395 11.40 -0.41 28.47
C ILE A 395 9.89 -0.29 28.33
N GLU A 396 9.42 0.70 27.58
CA GLU A 396 8.01 0.87 27.27
C GLU A 396 7.88 1.11 25.77
N LEU A 397 7.15 0.24 25.09
CA LEU A 397 6.84 0.38 23.67
C LEU A 397 5.54 1.20 23.54
N ASP A 398 5.53 2.15 22.62
CA ASP A 398 4.34 2.92 22.26
C ASP A 398 3.60 2.15 21.18
N THR A 399 2.45 1.55 21.53
CA THR A 399 1.67 0.74 20.60
C THR A 399 1.28 1.52 19.34
N THR A 400 1.09 2.84 19.44
CA THR A 400 0.72 3.68 18.30
C THR A 400 1.91 3.90 17.37
N LYS A 401 3.07 4.29 17.91
CA LYS A 401 4.30 4.45 17.09
C LYS A 401 4.78 3.12 16.53
N ASN A 402 4.50 2.02 17.23
CA ASN A 402 4.88 0.71 16.74
C ASN A 402 4.23 0.39 15.40
N LEU A 403 3.00 0.85 15.15
CA LEU A 403 2.23 0.62 13.91
C LEU A 403 2.80 1.37 12.68
N SER A 404 3.64 2.40 12.85
CA SER A 404 4.25 3.14 11.72
C SER A 404 5.54 2.50 11.14
N GLY A 405 5.96 1.34 11.66
CA GLY A 405 7.32 0.80 11.46
C GLY A 405 7.60 0.01 10.18
N LEU A 406 7.37 0.60 8.99
CA LEU A 406 7.85 0.05 7.71
C LEU A 406 9.17 0.70 7.22
N SER A 407 9.62 1.76 7.89
CA SER A 407 10.91 2.42 7.66
C SER A 407 11.61 2.63 9.00
N LEU A 408 12.83 3.17 8.99
CA LEU A 408 13.56 3.46 10.23
C LEU A 408 12.71 4.34 11.15
N CYS A 409 12.35 3.86 12.34
CA CYS A 409 11.52 4.61 13.28
C CYS A 409 11.83 4.33 14.75
N GLU A 410 11.55 5.32 15.60
CA GLU A 410 11.56 5.21 17.06
C GLU A 410 10.17 4.86 17.59
N VAL A 411 10.04 3.73 18.30
CA VAL A 411 8.74 3.19 18.74
C VAL A 411 8.59 3.14 20.27
N GLN A 412 9.50 3.75 21.02
CA GLN A 412 9.38 3.81 22.48
C GLN A 412 8.33 4.83 22.97
N GLY A 413 7.72 4.49 24.11
CA GLY A 413 6.83 5.34 24.90
C GLY A 413 7.56 6.45 25.63
N THR A 414 6.81 7.44 26.10
CA THR A 414 7.35 8.65 26.73
C THR A 414 8.11 8.37 28.03
N PHE A 415 7.80 7.29 28.75
CA PHE A 415 8.48 6.92 29.99
C PHE A 415 9.61 5.91 29.78
N SER A 416 9.84 5.48 28.54
CA SER A 416 10.94 4.57 28.23
C SER A 416 12.28 5.30 28.36
N ARG A 417 13.17 4.74 29.18
CA ARG A 417 14.57 5.21 29.30
C ARG A 417 15.43 4.68 28.16
N THR A 418 15.07 3.49 27.67
CA THR A 418 15.71 2.83 26.54
C THR A 418 14.98 3.20 25.25
N LYS A 419 15.73 3.53 24.20
CA LYS A 419 15.19 3.71 22.85
C LYS A 419 14.77 2.36 22.27
N ILE A 420 13.66 2.33 21.52
CA ILE A 420 13.22 1.12 20.84
C ILE A 420 13.13 1.49 19.37
N LEU A 421 14.01 0.89 18.56
CA LEU A 421 14.20 1.24 17.16
C LEU A 421 13.73 0.08 16.28
N VAL A 422 13.06 0.39 15.19
CA VAL A 422 12.85 -0.55 14.08
C VAL A 422 13.73 -0.07 12.93
N ILE A 423 14.69 -0.88 12.51
CA ILE A 423 15.66 -0.53 11.47
C ILE A 423 15.69 -1.64 10.42
N PRO A 424 15.18 -1.40 9.20
CA PRO A 424 15.32 -2.34 8.10
C PRO A 424 16.79 -2.62 7.79
N THR A 425 17.20 -3.88 7.78
CA THR A 425 18.60 -4.23 7.48
C THR A 425 18.85 -4.18 5.98
N ASN A 426 20.06 -3.74 5.58
CA ASN A 426 20.54 -3.88 4.21
C ASN A 426 21.93 -4.56 4.25
N GLU A 427 21.93 -5.89 4.22
CA GLU A 427 23.16 -6.68 4.32
C GLU A 427 24.05 -6.48 3.10
N GLU A 428 23.45 -6.36 1.91
CA GLU A 428 24.15 -6.14 0.67
C GLU A 428 24.87 -4.80 0.67
N LEU A 429 24.21 -3.70 1.06
CA LEU A 429 24.86 -2.39 1.21
C LEU A 429 25.99 -2.43 2.26
N SER A 430 25.78 -3.14 3.38
CA SER A 430 26.82 -3.32 4.41
C SER A 430 28.06 -4.01 3.86
N ILE A 431 27.89 -5.06 3.04
CA ILE A 431 29.00 -5.75 2.37
C ILE A 431 29.67 -4.82 1.37
N ALA A 432 28.90 -4.06 0.61
CA ALA A 432 29.42 -3.13 -0.39
C ALA A 432 30.31 -2.05 0.27
N LEU A 433 29.85 -1.45 1.36
CA LEU A 433 30.60 -0.43 2.12
C LEU A 433 31.86 -1.00 2.76
N GLN A 434 31.77 -2.16 3.43
CA GLN A 434 32.92 -2.84 4.02
C GLN A 434 33.96 -3.25 2.97
N SER A 435 33.50 -3.71 1.82
CA SER A 435 34.38 -4.09 0.71
C SER A 435 35.07 -2.86 0.10
N ALA A 436 34.34 -1.75 -0.05
CA ALA A 436 34.88 -0.51 -0.57
C ALA A 436 35.94 0.12 0.35
N ASP A 437 35.73 0.06 1.67
CA ASP A 437 36.68 0.53 2.68
C ASP A 437 37.99 -0.27 2.61
N VAL A 438 37.90 -1.61 2.66
CA VAL A 438 39.08 -2.48 2.63
C VAL A 438 39.80 -2.45 1.27
N ALA A 439 39.07 -2.29 0.17
CA ALA A 439 39.66 -2.12 -1.16
C ALA A 439 40.27 -0.73 -1.39
N GLY A 440 40.13 0.21 -0.44
CA GLY A 440 40.73 1.55 -0.53
C GLY A 440 40.07 2.45 -1.58
N ILE A 441 38.80 2.18 -1.93
CA ILE A 441 38.01 2.98 -2.89
C ILE A 441 37.54 4.29 -2.23
N VAL A 442 37.51 4.32 -0.90
CA VAL A 442 37.11 5.47 -0.07
C VAL A 442 38.34 6.29 0.31
N SER A 443 38.29 7.62 0.16
CA SER A 443 39.38 8.48 0.61
C SER A 443 39.47 8.45 2.14
N LYS A 444 40.58 7.93 2.68
CA LYS A 444 40.90 8.07 4.11
C LYS A 444 41.03 9.55 4.46
N LEU A 445 39.99 10.13 5.04
CA LEU A 445 40.12 11.34 5.84
C LEU A 445 40.92 10.94 7.08
N SER A 446 42.22 11.28 7.07
CA SER A 446 43.08 11.21 8.24
C SER A 446 42.50 12.12 9.34
N GLY A 447 42.44 11.59 10.56
CA GLY A 447 41.79 12.20 11.72
C GLY A 447 42.50 13.42 12.31
N ALA A 448 42.75 14.48 11.53
CA ALA A 448 43.37 15.71 12.04
C ALA A 448 42.71 17.03 11.61
N GLU A 449 41.70 17.05 10.72
CA GLU A 449 41.11 18.29 10.21
C GLU A 449 39.61 18.44 10.54
N LYS A 450 39.19 18.07 11.76
CA LYS A 450 37.80 18.20 12.22
C LYS A 450 37.44 19.56 12.85
N LEU A 451 38.33 20.54 12.82
CA LEU A 451 38.08 21.87 13.39
C LEU A 451 38.60 22.93 12.43
N ALA A 452 37.70 23.83 12.02
CA ALA A 452 37.91 24.97 11.12
C ALA A 452 37.80 24.68 9.62
N GLN A 453 36.57 24.66 9.08
CA GLN A 453 36.19 25.42 7.86
C GLN A 453 34.75 25.06 7.44
N ALA A 454 33.79 25.88 7.90
CA ALA A 454 32.55 26.15 7.18
C ALA A 454 31.96 27.47 7.73
N GLN A 455 32.67 28.57 7.46
CA GLN A 455 32.12 29.92 7.45
C GLN A 455 32.29 30.48 6.04
N THR A 456 31.32 31.31 5.64
CA THR A 456 31.26 32.23 4.49
C THR A 456 30.87 31.71 3.08
N GLU A 457 29.58 31.93 2.77
CA GLU A 457 28.98 32.70 1.65
C GLU A 457 29.42 32.48 0.18
N TRP A 458 28.43 32.30 -0.73
CA TRP A 458 28.20 33.26 -1.84
C TRP A 458 26.83 33.15 -2.59
N GLN A 459 26.08 34.27 -2.56
CA GLN A 459 25.21 34.98 -3.53
C GLN A 459 24.03 34.38 -4.35
N VAL A 460 23.00 35.24 -4.36
CA VAL A 460 21.71 35.30 -5.08
C VAL A 460 21.87 35.48 -6.60
N PRO A 461 20.93 34.96 -7.41
CA PRO A 461 20.41 35.72 -8.56
C PRO A 461 18.91 36.00 -8.47
N GLU A 462 18.58 37.26 -8.74
CA GLU A 462 17.24 37.85 -8.78
C GLU A 462 16.54 37.64 -10.13
N GLN A 463 15.20 37.55 -10.03
CA GLN A 463 14.14 37.99 -10.96
C GLN A 463 13.78 37.17 -12.22
N ALA A 464 12.71 36.39 -12.03
CA ALA A 464 11.53 36.14 -12.87
C ALA A 464 11.47 36.63 -14.33
N GLN A 465 11.05 35.72 -15.23
CA GLN A 465 9.83 35.92 -16.04
C GLN A 465 9.32 34.64 -16.72
N SER A 466 8.00 34.45 -16.59
CA SER A 466 7.02 33.64 -17.34
C SER A 466 7.50 32.58 -18.34
N GLU A 467 7.11 31.32 -18.11
CA GLU A 467 6.75 30.39 -19.17
C GLU A 467 5.68 29.40 -18.68
N GLN A 468 4.77 29.04 -19.59
CA GLN A 468 3.52 28.32 -19.33
C GLN A 468 3.77 26.88 -18.86
N ASP A 469 3.15 26.53 -17.74
CA ASP A 469 3.22 25.21 -17.12
C ASP A 469 2.42 24.17 -17.93
N PRO A 470 2.98 22.99 -18.28
CA PRO A 470 2.28 21.99 -19.07
C PRO A 470 1.30 21.18 -18.20
N ALA A 471 0.01 21.28 -18.53
CA ALA A 471 -1.08 20.37 -18.17
C ALA A 471 -1.33 20.08 -16.66
N ALA A 472 -1.98 21.01 -15.98
CA ALA A 472 -2.60 20.76 -14.68
C ALA A 472 -3.76 19.73 -14.78
N PRO A 473 -3.88 18.76 -13.85
CA PRO A 473 -4.95 17.76 -13.87
C PRO A 473 -6.32 18.36 -13.48
N LYS A 474 -7.40 17.92 -14.16
CA LYS A 474 -8.79 18.30 -13.86
C LYS A 474 -9.32 17.52 -12.63
N LEU A 475 -9.94 18.21 -11.67
CA LEU A 475 -10.44 17.68 -10.38
C LEU A 475 -11.99 17.70 -10.33
N GLY A 476 -12.64 16.62 -9.91
CA GLY A 476 -14.12 16.48 -9.93
C GLY A 476 -14.88 17.28 -8.84
N ASN A 477 -16.22 17.33 -8.94
CA ASN A 477 -17.15 18.08 -8.06
C ASN A 477 -17.31 17.51 -6.63
N ALA A 478 -16.36 16.70 -6.17
CA ALA A 478 -16.31 16.19 -4.82
C ALA A 478 -14.86 15.94 -4.42
N LEU A 479 -14.54 16.22 -3.16
CA LEU A 479 -13.18 16.14 -2.64
C LEU A 479 -13.18 15.34 -1.35
N PHE A 480 -12.25 14.40 -1.25
CA PHE A 480 -11.99 13.66 -0.03
C PHE A 480 -10.88 14.35 0.75
N VAL A 481 -11.02 14.48 2.07
CA VAL A 481 -10.00 15.09 2.92
C VAL A 481 -9.40 14.02 3.85
N GLU A 482 -8.08 13.98 3.92
CA GLU A 482 -7.35 13.07 4.81
C GLU A 482 -6.09 13.74 5.37
N GLY A 483 -5.72 13.43 6.61
CA GLY A 483 -4.45 13.88 7.15
C GLY A 483 -4.32 13.85 8.67
N THR A 484 -3.12 14.14 9.16
CA THR A 484 -2.74 14.02 10.58
C THR A 484 -3.08 15.27 11.39
N GLY A 485 -3.23 16.42 10.72
CA GLY A 485 -3.67 17.70 11.30
C GLY A 485 -5.16 18.02 11.07
N MET A 486 -5.98 17.06 10.61
CA MET A 486 -7.38 17.33 10.24
C MET A 486 -8.21 17.79 11.43
N THR A 487 -8.58 19.07 11.47
CA THR A 487 -9.55 19.61 12.41
C THR A 487 -10.81 20.07 11.67
N ALA A 488 -11.92 20.20 12.42
CA ALA A 488 -13.15 20.78 11.89
C ALA A 488 -12.94 22.20 11.32
N VAL A 489 -11.85 22.88 11.69
CA VAL A 489 -11.51 24.22 11.22
C VAL A 489 -11.10 24.20 9.75
N GLU A 490 -10.28 23.23 9.32
CA GLU A 490 -9.87 23.17 7.92
C GLU A 490 -11.02 22.78 6.99
N GLU A 491 -11.89 21.89 7.44
CA GLU A 491 -13.10 21.50 6.69
C GLU A 491 -14.06 22.68 6.51
N VAL A 492 -14.30 23.46 7.58
CA VAL A 492 -15.15 24.66 7.54
C VAL A 492 -14.51 25.73 6.65
N GLY A 493 -13.22 26.00 6.80
CA GLY A 493 -12.49 26.99 6.00
C GLY A 493 -12.52 26.68 4.50
N LEU A 494 -12.38 25.40 4.14
CA LEU A 494 -12.43 24.94 2.76
C LEU A 494 -13.83 25.10 2.15
N LEU A 495 -14.90 24.71 2.86
CA LEU A 495 -16.28 24.88 2.37
C LEU A 495 -16.62 26.36 2.17
N TYR A 496 -16.20 27.24 3.09
CA TYR A 496 -16.37 28.69 2.92
C TYR A 496 -15.63 29.24 1.70
N ALA A 497 -14.44 28.71 1.38
CA ALA A 497 -13.68 29.12 0.20
C ALA A 497 -14.35 28.69 -1.13
N VAL A 498 -15.10 27.60 -1.11
CA VAL A 498 -15.82 27.04 -2.27
C VAL A 498 -17.21 27.65 -2.46
N LEU A 499 -17.89 28.05 -1.38
CA LEU A 499 -19.27 28.56 -1.39
C LEU A 499 -19.56 29.67 -2.43
N PRO A 500 -18.66 30.65 -2.69
CA PRO A 500 -18.90 31.66 -3.73
C PRO A 500 -18.97 31.12 -5.17
N ARG A 501 -18.51 29.88 -5.40
CA ARG A 501 -18.43 29.24 -6.73
C ARG A 501 -19.43 28.11 -6.90
N ALA A 502 -19.80 27.44 -5.81
CA ALA A 502 -20.76 26.35 -5.77
C ALA A 502 -21.80 26.65 -4.67
N PRO A 503 -22.97 27.21 -5.01
CA PRO A 503 -23.96 27.63 -4.01
C PRO A 503 -24.63 26.46 -3.29
N ARG A 504 -24.72 25.27 -3.90
CA ARG A 504 -25.29 24.06 -3.27
C ARG A 504 -24.17 23.11 -2.84
N VAL A 505 -23.55 23.40 -1.69
CA VAL A 505 -22.55 22.50 -1.08
C VAL A 505 -23.21 21.36 -0.29
N GLY A 506 -22.51 20.24 -0.17
CA GLY A 506 -22.86 19.11 0.68
C GLY A 506 -21.68 18.62 1.50
N TYR A 507 -21.96 17.92 2.60
CA TYR A 507 -20.96 17.34 3.49
C TYR A 507 -21.36 15.90 3.80
N PHE A 508 -20.46 14.95 3.51
CA PHE A 508 -20.74 13.53 3.65
C PHE A 508 -19.66 12.83 4.50
N ARG A 509 -20.08 12.03 5.48
CA ARG A 509 -19.19 11.21 6.31
C ARG A 509 -19.41 9.73 6.04
N PRO A 510 -18.46 9.00 5.43
CA PRO A 510 -18.56 7.56 5.21
C PRO A 510 -18.77 6.77 6.50
N PHE A 511 -18.04 7.14 7.56
CA PHE A 511 -18.18 6.63 8.92
C PHE A 511 -18.60 7.77 9.85
N ALA A 512 -19.76 7.63 10.49
CA ALA A 512 -20.30 8.65 11.39
C ALA A 512 -20.67 8.05 12.75
N GLU A 513 -20.77 8.90 13.78
CA GLU A 513 -21.23 8.50 15.12
C GLU A 513 -22.76 8.44 15.25
N GLY A 514 -23.49 8.41 14.13
CA GLY A 514 -24.96 8.43 14.08
C GLY A 514 -25.53 9.85 14.13
N GLU A 515 -26.73 10.01 14.69
CA GLU A 515 -27.40 11.32 14.80
C GLU A 515 -26.60 12.36 15.60
N ASN A 516 -25.73 11.90 16.51
CA ASN A 516 -24.91 12.75 17.38
C ASN A 516 -23.53 13.09 16.78
N ASP A 517 -23.28 12.81 15.50
CA ASP A 517 -21.99 13.15 14.88
C ASP A 517 -21.77 14.67 14.94
N ARG A 518 -20.74 15.06 15.69
CA ARG A 518 -20.40 16.47 15.97
C ARG A 518 -20.06 17.24 14.70
N SER A 519 -19.42 16.59 13.71
CA SER A 519 -18.99 17.26 12.48
C SER A 519 -20.17 17.50 11.55
N ILE A 520 -21.09 16.53 11.43
CA ILE A 520 -22.36 16.73 10.69
C ILE A 520 -23.16 17.85 11.32
N SER A 521 -23.33 17.84 12.65
CA SER A 521 -24.08 18.86 13.38
C SER A 521 -23.49 20.26 13.21
N LEU A 522 -22.16 20.37 13.30
CA LEU A 522 -21.42 21.61 13.07
C LEU A 522 -21.62 22.14 11.64
N MET A 523 -21.44 21.29 10.62
CA MET A 523 -21.58 21.69 9.22
C MET A 523 -23.02 22.12 8.88
N ARG A 524 -24.02 21.41 9.40
CA ARG A 524 -25.43 21.78 9.24
C ARG A 524 -25.72 23.14 9.86
N SER A 525 -25.23 23.39 11.08
CA SER A 525 -25.44 24.66 11.78
C SER A 525 -24.76 25.84 11.08
N ILE A 526 -23.51 25.66 10.62
CA ILE A 526 -22.72 26.73 10.00
C ILE A 526 -23.22 27.06 8.59
N PHE A 527 -23.45 26.04 7.74
CA PHE A 527 -23.81 26.22 6.34
C PHE A 527 -25.32 26.16 6.05
N ARG A 528 -26.15 25.97 7.08
CA ARG A 528 -27.62 25.85 6.97
C ARG A 528 -28.04 24.79 5.93
N LEU A 529 -27.46 23.61 6.02
CA LEU A 529 -27.78 22.49 5.12
C LEU A 529 -29.15 21.91 5.51
N ASP A 530 -30.09 21.90 4.56
CA ASP A 530 -31.46 21.36 4.76
C ASP A 530 -31.50 19.82 4.88
N ASP A 531 -30.38 19.15 4.64
CA ASP A 531 -30.29 17.68 4.68
C ASP A 531 -30.44 17.14 6.12
N SER A 532 -31.04 15.96 6.28
CA SER A 532 -31.08 15.26 7.57
C SER A 532 -29.71 14.62 7.89
N PRO A 533 -29.34 14.43 9.17
CA PRO A 533 -28.09 13.77 9.54
C PRO A 533 -27.97 12.36 8.94
N GLU A 534 -29.08 11.65 8.80
CA GLU A 534 -29.16 10.28 8.30
C GLU A 534 -28.73 10.13 6.84
N VAL A 535 -29.02 11.13 6.00
CA VAL A 535 -28.62 11.12 4.58
C VAL A 535 -27.20 11.66 4.37
N MET A 536 -26.66 12.42 5.34
CA MET A 536 -25.29 12.94 5.33
C MET A 536 -24.24 11.92 5.79
N GLN A 537 -24.67 10.73 6.24
CA GLN A 537 -23.79 9.66 6.71
C GLN A 537 -23.88 8.39 5.85
N GLY A 538 -22.76 7.70 5.70
CA GLY A 538 -22.70 6.37 5.10
C GLY A 538 -23.20 5.31 6.08
N ILE A 539 -22.36 4.93 7.03
CA ILE A 539 -22.71 3.94 8.04
C ILE A 539 -22.26 4.42 9.41
N THR A 540 -22.93 3.93 10.46
CA THR A 540 -22.47 4.22 11.82
C THR A 540 -21.20 3.44 12.13
N VAL A 541 -20.32 4.00 12.97
CA VAL A 541 -19.10 3.30 13.43
C VAL A 541 -19.44 1.95 14.07
N ALA A 542 -20.52 1.87 14.84
CA ALA A 542 -20.96 0.63 15.49
C ALA A 542 -21.36 -0.47 14.48
N GLU A 543 -22.09 -0.11 13.43
CA GLU A 543 -22.45 -1.04 12.35
C GLU A 543 -21.24 -1.43 11.50
N ALA A 544 -20.33 -0.49 11.23
CA ALA A 544 -19.08 -0.76 10.53
C ALA A 544 -18.22 -1.79 11.27
N THR A 545 -17.99 -1.59 12.58
CA THR A 545 -17.24 -2.55 13.41
C THR A 545 -17.91 -3.93 13.42
N LYS A 546 -19.25 -3.99 13.47
CA LYS A 546 -19.99 -5.26 13.42
C LYS A 546 -19.81 -5.99 12.08
N LEU A 547 -19.89 -5.28 10.95
CA LEU A 547 -19.67 -5.90 9.63
C LEU A 547 -18.23 -6.38 9.45
N LEU A 548 -17.26 -5.61 9.94
CA LEU A 548 -15.85 -5.97 9.89
C LEU A 548 -15.53 -7.18 10.76
N SER A 549 -16.12 -7.29 11.96
CA SER A 549 -15.90 -8.44 12.84
C SER A 549 -16.43 -9.76 12.27
N HIS A 550 -17.39 -9.70 11.33
CA HIS A 550 -17.93 -10.85 10.62
C HIS A 550 -17.24 -11.10 9.26
N GLY A 551 -16.19 -10.34 8.93
CA GLY A 551 -15.48 -10.44 7.65
C GLY A 551 -16.29 -9.93 6.45
N GLN A 552 -17.36 -9.15 6.68
CA GLN A 552 -18.26 -8.63 5.63
C GLN A 552 -17.77 -7.27 5.07
N GLU A 553 -16.48 -7.17 4.74
CA GLU A 553 -15.88 -5.93 4.21
C GLU A 553 -16.57 -5.47 2.91
N LYS A 554 -16.97 -6.41 2.04
CA LYS A 554 -17.64 -6.08 0.77
C LYS A 554 -18.98 -5.35 1.01
N GLU A 555 -19.77 -5.83 1.97
CA GLU A 555 -21.09 -5.28 2.28
C GLU A 555 -21.00 -3.88 2.88
N LEU A 556 -19.97 -3.61 3.69
CA LEU A 556 -19.67 -2.29 4.23
C LEU A 556 -19.49 -1.24 3.12
N PHE A 557 -18.66 -1.54 2.12
CA PHE A 557 -18.42 -0.61 1.01
C PHE A 557 -19.67 -0.38 0.16
N ASP A 558 -20.44 -1.43 -0.11
CA ASP A 558 -21.66 -1.34 -0.91
C ASP A 558 -22.70 -0.40 -0.26
N GLN A 559 -22.90 -0.51 1.05
CA GLN A 559 -23.85 0.36 1.77
C GLN A 559 -23.44 1.83 1.73
N ILE A 560 -22.17 2.13 1.99
CA ILE A 560 -21.64 3.50 1.99
C ILE A 560 -21.72 4.12 0.59
N LEU A 561 -21.35 3.35 -0.44
CA LEU A 561 -21.37 3.81 -1.83
C LEU A 561 -22.79 4.14 -2.29
N SER A 562 -23.77 3.30 -1.94
CA SER A 562 -25.18 3.52 -2.29
C SER A 562 -25.69 4.85 -1.73
N LYS A 563 -25.46 5.12 -0.43
CA LYS A 563 -25.88 6.37 0.20
C LYS A 563 -25.13 7.60 -0.33
N TYR A 564 -23.84 7.47 -0.61
CA TYR A 564 -23.07 8.56 -1.19
C TYR A 564 -23.60 8.98 -2.57
N VAL A 565 -23.89 8.00 -3.44
CA VAL A 565 -24.42 8.25 -4.80
C VAL A 565 -25.79 8.94 -4.73
N GLU A 566 -26.62 8.59 -3.75
CA GLU A 566 -27.90 9.25 -3.52
C GLU A 566 -27.74 10.67 -2.99
N TYR A 567 -26.93 10.87 -1.94
CA TYR A 567 -26.68 12.17 -1.31
C TYR A 567 -26.08 13.21 -2.29
N ARG A 568 -25.23 12.74 -3.21
CA ARG A 568 -24.60 13.62 -4.22
C ARG A 568 -25.60 14.24 -5.20
N LYS A 569 -26.79 13.65 -5.39
CA LYS A 569 -27.77 14.14 -6.38
C LYS A 569 -28.24 15.55 -6.01
N GLY A 570 -28.13 16.48 -6.97
CA GLY A 570 -28.61 17.86 -6.79
C GLY A 570 -27.65 18.80 -6.04
N LYS A 571 -26.45 18.35 -5.67
CA LYS A 571 -25.39 19.17 -5.06
C LYS A 571 -24.36 19.60 -6.12
N ASP A 572 -23.84 20.81 -5.99
CA ASP A 572 -22.81 21.38 -6.86
C ASP A 572 -21.40 20.95 -6.43
N PHE A 573 -21.18 20.78 -5.12
CA PHE A 573 -19.91 20.30 -4.55
C PHE A 573 -20.17 19.48 -3.28
N VAL A 574 -19.46 18.36 -3.09
CA VAL A 574 -19.56 17.57 -1.86
C VAL A 574 -18.17 17.38 -1.23
N LEU A 575 -18.02 17.81 0.03
CA LEU A 575 -16.84 17.52 0.84
C LEU A 575 -17.03 16.18 1.56
N VAL A 576 -16.08 15.26 1.43
CA VAL A 576 -16.09 13.96 2.08
C VAL A 576 -14.98 13.91 3.13
N SER A 577 -15.36 13.68 4.39
CA SER A 577 -14.41 13.54 5.50
C SER A 577 -14.61 12.18 6.17
N CYS A 578 -13.51 11.44 6.35
CA CYS A 578 -13.56 10.12 6.96
C CYS A 578 -13.63 10.23 8.49
N GLY A 579 -14.60 9.56 9.10
CA GLY A 579 -14.60 9.35 10.55
C GLY A 579 -13.47 8.43 10.99
N ARG A 580 -13.09 8.53 12.27
CA ARG A 580 -12.10 7.63 12.86
C ARG A 580 -12.73 6.26 13.12
N LEU A 581 -12.28 5.26 12.38
CA LEU A 581 -12.64 3.86 12.56
C LEU A 581 -11.44 3.14 13.18
N GLU A 582 -11.48 2.92 14.50
CA GLU A 582 -10.45 2.18 15.25
C GLU A 582 -9.00 2.70 15.04
N ASN A 583 -8.00 1.92 15.44
CA ASN A 583 -6.57 2.31 15.46
C ASN A 583 -5.92 2.43 14.06
N ASP A 584 -6.63 2.11 12.97
CA ASP A 584 -6.15 2.11 11.57
C ASP A 584 -6.91 3.11 10.67
N SER A 585 -7.12 4.32 11.19
CA SER A 585 -7.98 5.34 10.54
C SER A 585 -7.50 5.76 9.14
N HIS A 586 -6.19 5.77 8.86
CA HIS A 586 -5.64 6.10 7.53
C HIS A 586 -5.90 4.99 6.50
N PHE A 587 -5.75 3.73 6.89
CA PHE A 587 -6.00 2.60 6.00
C PHE A 587 -7.44 2.58 5.47
N TRP A 588 -8.41 2.82 6.37
CA TRP A 588 -9.82 2.88 5.99
C TRP A 588 -10.17 4.11 5.16
N SER A 589 -9.55 5.26 5.46
CA SER A 589 -9.70 6.49 4.66
C SER A 589 -9.20 6.31 3.23
N GLN A 590 -8.01 5.72 3.06
CA GLN A 590 -7.43 5.42 1.75
C GLN A 590 -8.29 4.43 0.96
N LYS A 591 -8.74 3.33 1.60
CA LYS A 591 -9.65 2.37 0.97
C LYS A 591 -10.98 3.01 0.57
N MET A 592 -11.49 3.94 1.37
CA MET A 592 -12.75 4.63 1.09
C MET A 592 -12.59 5.64 -0.05
N ALA A 593 -11.53 6.44 -0.05
CA ALA A 593 -11.20 7.33 -1.15
C ALA A 593 -11.04 6.55 -2.48
N ALA A 594 -10.42 5.37 -2.43
CA ALA A 594 -10.32 4.46 -3.57
C ALA A 594 -11.67 3.87 -4.00
N ALA A 595 -12.53 3.49 -3.05
CA ALA A 595 -13.87 2.98 -3.35
C ALA A 595 -14.76 4.04 -4.00
N LEU A 596 -14.71 5.28 -3.50
CA LEU A 596 -15.48 6.42 -4.01
C LEU A 596 -14.87 7.07 -5.25
N ASN A 597 -13.61 6.74 -5.58
CA ASN A 597 -12.82 7.33 -6.66
C ASN A 597 -12.74 8.86 -6.59
N LEU A 598 -12.51 9.38 -5.38
CA LEU A 598 -12.45 10.81 -5.13
C LEU A 598 -11.00 11.30 -5.07
N PRO A 599 -10.70 12.49 -5.61
CA PRO A 599 -9.42 13.11 -5.38
C PRO A 599 -9.26 13.44 -3.88
N VAL A 600 -8.06 13.21 -3.35
CA VAL A 600 -7.77 13.41 -1.92
C VAL A 600 -6.95 14.69 -1.72
N LEU A 601 -7.45 15.60 -0.88
CA LEU A 601 -6.70 16.71 -0.32
C LEU A 601 -6.03 16.27 0.98
N LEU A 602 -4.70 16.33 1.01
CA LEU A 602 -3.93 16.00 2.20
C LEU A 602 -3.78 17.22 3.10
N ILE A 603 -4.09 17.08 4.39
CA ILE A 603 -3.90 18.12 5.39
C ILE A 603 -2.83 17.68 6.39
N SER A 604 -1.72 18.41 6.50
CA SER A 604 -0.67 18.08 7.47
C SER A 604 -0.25 19.30 8.28
N ASP A 605 0.16 19.07 9.52
CA ASP A 605 0.77 20.09 10.37
C ASP A 605 2.28 20.17 10.12
N VAL A 606 2.87 21.34 10.34
CA VAL A 606 4.34 21.50 10.32
C VAL A 606 4.99 20.54 11.33
N GLY A 607 6.01 19.81 10.89
CA GLY A 607 6.69 18.77 11.67
C GLY A 607 6.12 17.35 11.50
N HIS A 608 5.03 17.20 10.72
CA HIS A 608 4.40 15.94 10.34
C HIS A 608 4.53 15.64 8.84
N GLU A 609 5.56 16.17 8.17
CA GLU A 609 5.78 15.99 6.74
C GLU A 609 6.06 14.51 6.38
N SER A 610 6.62 13.74 7.29
CA SER A 610 6.85 12.30 7.12
C SER A 610 5.55 11.51 6.91
N ASP A 611 4.45 11.96 7.50
CA ASP A 611 3.15 11.29 7.40
C ASP A 611 2.55 11.44 6.00
N LEU A 612 2.88 12.54 5.30
CA LEU A 612 2.48 12.76 3.91
C LEU A 612 3.06 11.70 2.97
N ALA A 613 4.29 11.26 3.19
CA ALA A 613 4.92 10.22 2.36
C ALA A 613 4.23 8.85 2.53
N ILE A 614 3.80 8.52 3.76
CA ILE A 614 3.07 7.29 4.07
C ILE A 614 1.68 7.32 3.43
N ILE A 615 0.93 8.41 3.65
CA ILE A 615 -0.42 8.55 3.10
C ILE A 615 -0.36 8.59 1.57
N LYS A 616 0.63 9.28 0.99
CA LYS A 616 0.89 9.28 -0.45
C LYS A 616 1.14 7.87 -0.97
N GLY A 617 2.05 7.11 -0.36
CA GLY A 617 2.35 5.74 -0.78
C GLY A 617 1.12 4.83 -0.75
N GLY A 618 0.29 4.95 0.29
CA GLY A 618 -0.98 4.23 0.41
C GLY A 618 -1.99 4.61 -0.69
N LEU A 619 -2.17 5.91 -0.93
CA LEU A 619 -3.08 6.42 -1.97
C LEU A 619 -2.60 6.06 -3.39
N GLU A 620 -1.30 6.17 -3.67
CA GLU A 620 -0.70 5.80 -4.96
C GLU A 620 -0.82 4.29 -5.22
N SER A 621 -0.61 3.46 -4.20
CA SER A 621 -0.81 2.01 -4.31
C SER A 621 -2.27 1.63 -4.60
N SER A 622 -3.20 2.48 -4.18
CA SER A 622 -4.65 2.31 -4.41
C SER A 622 -5.14 3.04 -5.67
N ASN A 623 -4.24 3.63 -6.46
CA ASN A 623 -4.54 4.41 -7.68
C ASN A 623 -5.48 5.60 -7.45
N VAL A 624 -5.41 6.22 -6.26
CA VAL A 624 -6.20 7.39 -5.89
C VAL A 624 -5.44 8.67 -6.25
N LYS A 625 -6.14 9.63 -6.87
CA LYS A 625 -5.55 10.91 -7.26
C LYS A 625 -5.39 11.82 -6.04
N ILE A 626 -4.21 12.39 -5.86
CA ILE A 626 -3.96 13.40 -4.83
C ILE A 626 -4.17 14.79 -5.44
N ALA A 627 -5.10 15.56 -4.87
CA ALA A 627 -5.46 16.90 -5.32
C ALA A 627 -4.38 17.94 -4.97
N GLY A 628 -3.72 17.73 -3.84
CA GLY A 628 -2.65 18.56 -3.32
C GLY A 628 -2.50 18.42 -1.80
N VAL A 629 -1.60 19.23 -1.24
CA VAL A 629 -1.29 19.29 0.19
C VAL A 629 -1.58 20.69 0.72
N LEU A 630 -2.34 20.74 1.81
CA LEU A 630 -2.57 21.92 2.64
C LEU A 630 -1.74 21.76 3.92
N MET A 631 -0.78 22.66 4.13
CA MET A 631 -0.02 22.68 5.38
C MET A 631 -0.65 23.64 6.38
N SER A 632 -0.80 23.19 7.62
CA SER A 632 -1.32 23.96 8.74
C SER A 632 -0.26 24.15 9.83
N GLY A 633 -0.45 25.16 10.68
CA GLY A 633 0.39 25.38 11.85
C GLY A 633 1.73 26.10 11.61
N LEU A 634 1.93 26.81 10.49
CA LEU A 634 3.19 27.53 10.22
C LEU A 634 3.46 28.66 11.24
N PRO A 635 4.70 28.92 11.66
CA PRO A 635 5.00 30.01 12.58
C PRO A 635 4.57 31.36 11.98
N PRO A 636 3.83 32.21 12.73
CA PRO A 636 3.43 33.53 12.24
C PRO A 636 4.60 34.53 12.31
N GLY A 637 4.51 35.62 11.54
CA GLY A 637 5.50 36.70 11.57
C GLY A 637 6.63 36.52 10.56
N ASN A 638 7.86 36.90 10.92
CA ASN A 638 9.00 36.91 10.00
C ASN A 638 9.44 35.50 9.57
N GLU A 639 9.21 34.48 10.41
CA GLU A 639 9.54 33.08 10.14
C GLU A 639 8.57 32.41 9.16
N TYR A 640 7.39 33.00 8.91
CA TYR A 640 6.37 32.40 8.04
C TYR A 640 6.87 32.12 6.62
N ALA A 641 7.57 33.08 6.02
CA ALA A 641 8.01 32.96 4.63
C ALA A 641 9.10 31.90 4.44
N GLU A 642 10.00 31.78 5.42
CA GLU A 642 11.07 30.78 5.42
C GLU A 642 10.49 29.38 5.58
N THR A 643 9.70 29.14 6.63
CA THR A 643 9.07 27.84 6.86
C THR A 643 8.07 27.46 5.76
N ALA A 644 7.33 28.42 5.20
CA ALA A 644 6.42 28.14 4.08
C ALA A 644 7.16 27.66 2.83
N ASN A 645 8.35 28.22 2.56
CA ASN A 645 9.17 27.77 1.44
C ASN A 645 9.76 26.38 1.72
N GLU A 646 10.26 26.13 2.93
CA GLU A 646 10.77 24.81 3.33
C GLU A 646 9.70 23.72 3.21
N CYS A 647 8.49 23.96 3.74
CA CYS A 647 7.38 23.01 3.63
C CYS A 647 6.96 22.82 2.17
N LYS A 648 6.95 23.89 1.37
CA LYS A 648 6.61 23.80 -0.06
C LYS A 648 7.64 22.98 -0.82
N GLU A 649 8.92 23.19 -0.58
CA GLU A 649 10.01 22.38 -1.16
C GLU A 649 9.90 20.92 -0.74
N ALA A 650 9.60 20.63 0.53
CA ALA A 650 9.38 19.26 1.00
C ALA A 650 8.19 18.57 0.28
N ILE A 651 7.10 19.30 0.05
CA ILE A 651 5.92 18.80 -0.70
C ILE A 651 6.27 18.55 -2.17
N GLU A 652 7.03 19.47 -2.79
CA GLU A 652 7.47 19.34 -4.18
C GLU A 652 8.48 18.19 -4.35
N GLN A 653 9.35 17.95 -3.37
CA GLN A 653 10.26 16.78 -3.34
C GLN A 653 9.49 15.46 -3.30
N LEU A 654 8.31 15.43 -2.66
CA LEU A 654 7.41 14.29 -2.69
C LEU A 654 6.65 14.14 -4.01
N GLY A 655 6.80 15.07 -4.96
CA GLY A 655 6.06 15.10 -6.23
C GLY A 655 4.61 15.54 -6.07
N LEU A 656 4.27 16.24 -4.99
CA LEU A 656 2.93 16.73 -4.70
C LEU A 656 2.83 18.24 -4.94
N ARG A 657 1.60 18.74 -5.16
CA ARG A 657 1.32 20.17 -5.30
C ARG A 657 0.90 20.77 -3.96
N SER A 658 1.55 21.85 -3.55
CA SER A 658 1.05 22.69 -2.46
C SER A 658 -0.17 23.51 -2.90
N VAL A 659 -1.26 23.43 -2.13
CA VAL A 659 -2.52 24.16 -2.40
C VAL A 659 -2.80 25.26 -1.38
N GLY A 660 -2.10 25.27 -0.25
CA GLY A 660 -2.19 26.33 0.75
C GLY A 660 -1.20 26.14 1.90
N MET A 661 -0.77 27.26 2.50
CA MET A 661 0.18 27.33 3.61
C MET A 661 -0.43 28.17 4.74
N LEU A 662 -1.06 27.54 5.71
CA LEU A 662 -1.84 28.21 6.75
C LEU A 662 -0.97 28.54 7.98
N PRO A 663 -0.80 29.82 8.35
CA PRO A 663 -0.12 30.18 9.58
C PRO A 663 -0.92 29.79 10.82
N LYS A 664 -0.19 29.48 11.90
CA LYS A 664 -0.73 29.21 13.22
C LYS A 664 -1.45 30.44 13.75
N SER A 665 -2.76 30.37 13.80
CA SER A 665 -3.60 31.41 14.39
C SER A 665 -3.62 31.29 15.92
N ALA A 666 -3.38 32.40 16.60
CA ALA A 666 -3.48 32.51 18.06
C ALA A 666 -4.91 32.33 18.59
N ILE A 667 -5.92 32.49 17.72
CA ILE A 667 -7.34 32.39 18.07
C ILE A 667 -7.83 30.95 17.90
N ILE A 668 -7.44 30.28 16.81
CA ILE A 668 -7.94 28.93 16.45
C ILE A 668 -7.35 27.85 17.37
N HIS A 669 -6.06 27.95 17.71
CA HIS A 669 -5.31 26.90 18.41
C HIS A 669 -5.33 27.01 19.94
N GLN A 670 -6.13 27.91 20.51
CA GLN A 670 -6.25 28.06 21.97
C GLN A 670 -7.63 27.60 22.46
N VAL A 671 -7.68 27.02 23.67
CA VAL A 671 -8.93 26.54 24.29
C VAL A 671 -9.68 27.74 24.87
N THR A 672 -10.96 27.89 24.52
CA THR A 672 -11.83 28.93 25.07
C THR A 672 -12.59 28.42 26.30
N MET A 673 -13.13 29.34 27.12
CA MET A 673 -14.01 28.95 28.22
C MET A 673 -15.31 28.28 27.73
N ALA A 674 -15.77 28.58 26.51
CA ALA A 674 -16.90 27.86 25.89
C ALA A 674 -16.58 26.36 25.66
N GLU A 675 -15.37 26.05 25.19
CA GLU A 675 -14.90 24.67 25.04
C GLU A 675 -14.74 23.96 26.39
N VAL A 676 -14.29 24.68 27.42
CA VAL A 676 -14.21 24.13 28.80
C VAL A 676 -15.60 23.78 29.33
N VAL A 677 -16.61 24.61 29.06
CA VAL A 677 -18.01 24.35 29.46
C VAL A 677 -18.55 23.12 28.75
N ASP A 678 -18.35 23.01 27.44
CA ASP A 678 -18.77 21.85 26.64
C ASP A 678 -18.07 20.56 27.10
N ALA A 679 -16.76 20.61 27.31
CA ALA A 679 -15.94 19.47 27.71
C ALA A 679 -16.33 18.87 29.06
N LEU A 680 -16.77 19.73 30.00
CA LEU A 680 -17.12 19.34 31.37
C LEU A 680 -18.64 19.26 31.60
N GLY A 681 -19.46 19.64 30.63
CA GLY A 681 -20.91 19.81 30.83
C GLY A 681 -21.21 20.77 31.99
N ALA A 682 -20.40 21.82 32.13
CA ALA A 682 -20.41 22.72 33.29
C ALA A 682 -21.60 23.66 33.27
N LYS A 683 -22.11 24.01 34.46
CA LYS A 683 -23.10 25.07 34.61
C LYS A 683 -22.38 26.41 34.64
N VAL A 684 -22.85 27.37 33.84
CA VAL A 684 -22.33 28.74 33.88
C VAL A 684 -23.11 29.51 34.94
N PHE A 685 -22.41 30.07 35.94
CA PHE A 685 -23.03 30.93 36.94
C PHE A 685 -22.93 32.40 36.55
N PHE A 686 -21.82 32.79 35.93
CA PHE A 686 -21.52 34.18 35.64
C PHE A 686 -20.64 34.31 34.39
N GLY A 687 -20.80 35.39 33.62
CA GLY A 687 -19.90 35.74 32.50
C GLY A 687 -20.13 34.99 31.18
N GLU A 688 -21.36 34.56 30.90
CA GLU A 688 -21.73 33.80 29.69
C GLU A 688 -21.31 34.51 28.38
N GLU A 689 -21.48 35.83 28.30
CA GLU A 689 -21.09 36.64 27.14
C GLU A 689 -19.58 36.64 26.83
N SER A 690 -18.75 36.23 27.80
CA SER A 690 -17.29 36.19 27.69
C SER A 690 -16.74 34.80 27.38
N LEU A 691 -17.57 33.76 27.29
CA LEU A 691 -17.13 32.37 27.12
C LEU A 691 -16.28 32.15 25.85
N ASP A 692 -16.68 32.72 24.70
CA ASP A 692 -15.96 32.59 23.43
C ASP A 692 -14.69 33.48 23.39
N ARG A 693 -14.66 34.56 24.17
CA ARG A 693 -13.57 35.55 24.17
C ARG A 693 -12.48 35.25 25.22
N SER A 694 -12.83 34.51 26.27
CA SER A 694 -11.91 34.13 27.34
C SER A 694 -11.06 32.94 26.94
N ILE A 695 -9.77 33.19 26.73
CA ILE A 695 -8.82 32.17 26.30
C ILE A 695 -8.01 31.62 27.48
N VAL A 696 -7.97 30.29 27.61
CA VAL A 696 -7.23 29.59 28.66
C VAL A 696 -5.79 29.36 28.20
N LYS A 697 -4.83 29.99 28.89
CA LYS A 697 -3.38 29.86 28.62
C LYS A 697 -2.66 28.94 29.59
N ASP A 698 -3.16 28.86 30.82
CA ASP A 698 -2.58 28.05 31.88
C ASP A 698 -3.71 27.51 32.79
N ILE A 699 -3.47 26.43 33.53
CA ILE A 699 -4.43 25.84 34.46
C ILE A 699 -3.76 25.72 35.82
N THR A 700 -4.42 26.22 36.86
CA THR A 700 -3.89 26.13 38.23
C THR A 700 -4.98 25.69 39.19
N VAL A 701 -4.66 24.70 40.03
CA VAL A 701 -5.51 24.31 41.15
C VAL A 701 -5.20 25.18 42.36
N ALA A 702 -6.22 25.83 42.92
CA ALA A 702 -6.09 26.70 44.08
C ALA A 702 -6.03 25.88 45.39
N THR A 703 -4.92 25.16 45.59
CA THR A 703 -4.59 24.50 46.87
C THR A 703 -3.73 25.37 47.80
N LEU A 704 -3.20 26.48 47.28
CA LEU A 704 -2.28 27.38 47.96
C LEU A 704 -3.02 28.45 48.81
N ASP A 705 -2.27 29.10 49.70
CA ASP A 705 -2.71 30.32 50.38
C ASP A 705 -2.90 31.47 49.38
N MET A 706 -3.81 32.40 49.69
CA MET A 706 -4.23 33.48 48.81
C MET A 706 -3.07 34.34 48.29
N ASN A 707 -2.04 34.58 49.11
CA ASN A 707 -0.89 35.40 48.73
C ASN A 707 -0.08 34.77 47.59
N ARG A 708 0.16 33.45 47.65
CA ARG A 708 0.85 32.73 46.58
C ARG A 708 0.01 32.62 45.32
N MET A 709 -1.31 32.53 45.49
CA MET A 709 -2.25 32.45 44.39
C MET A 709 -2.30 33.74 43.56
N LEU A 710 -2.38 34.90 44.22
CA LEU A 710 -2.35 36.22 43.56
C LEU A 710 -0.99 36.52 42.91
N HIS A 711 0.11 36.09 43.53
CA HIS A 711 1.44 36.18 42.91
C HIS A 711 1.51 35.36 41.62
N ARG A 712 0.98 34.14 41.61
CA ARG A 712 0.99 33.27 40.42
C ARG A 712 0.18 33.85 39.26
N LEU A 713 -0.97 34.47 39.54
CA LEU A 713 -1.74 35.18 38.52
C LEU A 713 -0.97 36.33 37.87
N ARG A 714 -0.13 37.06 38.63
CA ARG A 714 0.71 38.13 38.08
C ARG A 714 1.77 37.61 37.11
N VAL A 715 2.34 36.44 37.40
CA VAL A 715 3.38 35.81 36.56
C VAL A 715 2.76 35.16 35.33
N HIS A 716 1.55 34.59 35.46
CA HIS A 716 0.86 33.86 34.39
C HIS A 716 -0.54 34.46 34.13
N PRO A 717 -0.69 35.44 33.23
CA PRO A 717 -2.00 35.98 32.86
C PRO A 717 -2.77 35.00 31.97
N GLY A 718 -4.10 34.95 32.10
CA GLY A 718 -4.96 34.03 31.35
C GLY A 718 -5.01 32.60 31.93
N THR A 719 -4.73 32.44 33.23
CA THR A 719 -4.87 31.17 33.95
C THR A 719 -6.35 30.87 34.24
N LEU A 720 -6.79 29.64 33.97
CA LEU A 720 -8.01 29.05 34.50
C LEU A 720 -7.74 28.53 35.91
N VAL A 721 -8.50 29.03 36.88
CA VAL A 721 -8.30 28.65 38.29
C VAL A 721 -9.35 27.63 38.70
N ILE A 722 -8.91 26.46 39.16
CA ILE A 722 -9.77 25.41 39.70
C ILE A 722 -9.86 25.55 41.22
N VAL A 723 -11.07 25.72 41.75
CA VAL A 723 -11.35 25.97 43.17
C VAL A 723 -12.43 25.00 43.64
N HIS A 724 -12.28 24.42 44.82
CA HIS A 724 -13.36 23.63 45.42
C HIS A 724 -14.52 24.55 45.85
N SER A 725 -15.76 24.16 45.57
CA SER A 725 -16.97 24.95 45.87
C SER A 725 -17.07 25.44 47.33
N GLY A 726 -16.57 24.65 48.29
CA GLY A 726 -16.46 25.02 49.71
C GLY A 726 -15.46 26.14 50.06
N ARG A 727 -14.75 26.74 49.09
CA ARG A 727 -13.77 27.82 49.29
C ARG A 727 -14.26 29.17 48.72
N ALA A 728 -15.40 29.64 49.24
CA ALA A 728 -15.99 30.92 48.84
C ALA A 728 -15.04 32.12 49.06
N ASP A 729 -14.16 32.04 50.06
CA ASP A 729 -13.10 33.01 50.34
C ASP A 729 -12.16 33.23 49.15
N VAL A 730 -11.77 32.15 48.47
CA VAL A 730 -10.86 32.17 47.31
C VAL A 730 -11.59 32.70 46.07
N LEU A 731 -12.84 32.27 45.86
CA LEU A 731 -13.68 32.72 44.75
C LEU A 731 -13.88 34.25 44.78
N LEU A 732 -14.31 34.79 45.92
CA LEU A 732 -14.55 36.23 46.06
C LEU A 732 -13.26 37.04 45.90
N SER A 733 -12.14 36.53 46.43
CA SER A 733 -10.83 37.18 46.29
C SER A 733 -10.36 37.24 44.83
N LEU A 734 -10.65 36.20 44.04
CA LEU A 734 -10.33 36.17 42.62
C LEU A 734 -11.18 37.11 41.79
N VAL A 735 -12.45 37.19 42.12
CA VAL A 735 -13.38 38.14 41.50
C VAL A 735 -12.94 39.58 41.79
N LEU A 736 -12.51 39.89 43.01
CA LEU A 736 -11.93 41.19 43.35
C LEU A 736 -10.61 41.46 42.61
N ALA A 737 -9.75 40.44 42.47
CA ALA A 737 -8.53 40.56 41.70
C ALA A 737 -8.81 40.87 40.22
N ALA A 738 -9.83 40.25 39.61
CA ALA A 738 -10.24 40.50 38.23
C ALA A 738 -10.76 41.92 37.99
N ARG A 739 -11.27 42.60 39.04
CA ARG A 739 -11.70 44.01 38.99
C ARG A 739 -10.56 45.00 39.24
N SER A 740 -9.48 44.57 39.89
CA SER A 740 -8.36 45.45 40.19
C SER A 740 -7.58 45.78 38.93
N SER A 741 -7.24 47.06 38.73
CA SER A 741 -6.30 47.47 37.67
C SER A 741 -4.87 46.99 37.92
N ASN A 742 -4.56 46.55 39.14
CA ASN A 742 -3.21 46.15 39.58
C ASN A 742 -2.97 44.64 39.47
N TYR A 743 -3.94 43.87 38.98
CA TYR A 743 -3.82 42.42 38.78
C TYR A 743 -4.33 42.03 37.39
N PRO A 744 -3.68 41.06 36.73
CA PRO A 744 -4.21 40.54 35.48
C PRO A 744 -5.49 39.72 35.74
N ARG A 745 -6.39 39.74 34.76
CA ARG A 745 -7.63 38.97 34.82
C ARG A 745 -7.35 37.48 34.59
N PRO A 746 -7.92 36.58 35.42
CA PRO A 746 -7.97 35.16 35.10
C PRO A 746 -8.76 34.90 33.82
N ALA A 747 -8.51 33.78 33.15
CA ALA A 747 -9.31 33.36 31.98
C ALA A 747 -10.73 32.95 32.39
N GLY A 748 -10.84 32.32 33.56
CA GLY A 748 -12.09 31.89 34.17
C GLY A 748 -11.84 31.21 35.51
N ILE A 749 -12.93 30.91 36.24
CA ILE A 749 -12.90 30.14 37.48
C ILE A 749 -13.78 28.90 37.32
N LEU A 750 -13.22 27.73 37.65
CA LEU A 750 -13.92 26.44 37.69
C LEU A 750 -14.14 25.99 39.13
N LEU A 751 -15.40 25.83 39.52
CA LEU A 751 -15.82 25.36 40.84
C LEU A 751 -16.10 23.85 40.81
N THR A 752 -15.42 23.08 41.66
CA THR A 752 -15.52 21.61 41.72
C THR A 752 -16.33 21.14 42.94
N GLY A 753 -16.92 19.95 42.84
CA GLY A 753 -17.68 19.31 43.92
C GLY A 753 -19.11 19.82 44.14
N SER A 754 -19.61 20.79 43.35
CA SER A 754 -21.01 21.24 43.39
C SER A 754 -21.39 22.05 42.15
N ARG A 755 -22.56 21.76 41.56
CA ARG A 755 -23.21 22.57 40.51
C ARG A 755 -24.06 23.71 41.06
N ASN A 756 -24.06 23.95 42.37
CA ASN A 756 -24.74 25.06 43.02
C ASN A 756 -23.78 25.88 43.88
N LEU A 757 -23.95 27.20 43.83
CA LEU A 757 -23.30 28.14 44.74
C LEU A 757 -24.12 28.25 46.03
N ASP A 758 -23.45 28.68 47.09
CA ASP A 758 -24.13 29.13 48.29
C ASP A 758 -24.98 30.39 47.96
N PRO A 759 -26.24 30.48 48.44
CA PRO A 759 -27.15 31.57 48.08
C PRO A 759 -26.58 32.97 48.33
N ASP A 760 -25.84 33.17 49.43
CA ASP A 760 -25.26 34.47 49.76
C ASP A 760 -24.11 34.83 48.80
N VAL A 761 -23.35 33.82 48.36
CA VAL A 761 -22.28 34.01 47.37
C VAL A 761 -22.86 34.30 45.98
N ASP A 762 -23.94 33.62 45.61
CA ASP A 762 -24.64 33.82 44.34
C ASP A 762 -25.23 35.24 44.25
N ASP A 763 -25.88 35.72 45.31
CA ASP A 763 -26.40 37.09 45.40
C ASP A 763 -25.27 38.14 45.28
N ILE A 764 -24.12 37.91 45.93
CA ILE A 764 -22.93 38.78 45.80
C ILE A 764 -22.44 38.82 44.36
N LEU A 765 -22.34 37.67 43.68
CA LEU A 765 -21.88 37.60 42.29
C LEU A 765 -22.87 38.27 41.33
N CYS A 766 -24.17 38.08 41.54
CA CYS A 766 -25.23 38.74 40.76
C CYS A 766 -25.20 40.27 40.90
N GLY A 767 -24.79 40.79 42.07
CA GLY A 767 -24.63 42.23 42.30
C GLY A 767 -23.42 42.87 41.60
N LEU A 768 -22.50 42.09 41.04
CA LEU A 768 -21.23 42.59 40.49
C LEU A 768 -21.31 42.84 38.97
N ASN A 769 -21.77 44.02 38.57
CA ASN A 769 -21.82 44.42 37.16
C ASN A 769 -20.44 44.68 36.55
N GLY A 770 -20.21 44.21 35.32
CA GLY A 770 -19.04 44.56 34.49
C GLY A 770 -17.79 43.69 34.69
N ILE A 771 -17.92 42.46 35.22
CA ILE A 771 -16.82 41.49 35.24
C ILE A 771 -16.86 40.67 33.95
N ALA A 772 -15.83 40.81 33.12
CA ALA A 772 -15.67 40.04 31.88
C ALA A 772 -14.82 38.78 32.12
N MET A 773 -15.28 37.91 33.01
CA MET A 773 -14.61 36.64 33.36
C MET A 773 -15.66 35.58 33.72
N PRO A 774 -15.68 34.42 33.04
CA PRO A 774 -16.62 33.34 33.34
C PRO A 774 -16.35 32.63 34.67
N VAL A 775 -17.43 32.31 35.40
CA VAL A 775 -17.42 31.42 36.56
C VAL A 775 -18.34 30.24 36.27
N ILE A 776 -17.77 29.02 36.33
CA ILE A 776 -18.45 27.79 35.93
C ILE A 776 -18.35 26.74 37.04
N GLY A 777 -19.32 25.82 37.12
CA GLY A 777 -19.40 24.80 38.15
C GLY A 777 -19.67 23.39 37.63
N VAL A 778 -19.06 22.42 38.29
CA VAL A 778 -19.13 20.99 37.98
C VAL A 778 -19.31 20.17 39.27
N GLU A 779 -19.91 18.99 39.15
CA GLU A 779 -20.13 18.09 40.31
C GLU A 779 -18.90 17.23 40.60
N GLU A 780 -18.09 17.02 39.57
CA GLU A 780 -16.88 16.23 39.58
C GLU A 780 -15.81 16.81 40.51
N ASP A 781 -14.95 15.94 41.03
CA ASP A 781 -13.85 16.35 41.90
C ASP A 781 -12.70 17.04 41.13
N THR A 782 -11.86 17.75 41.87
CA THR A 782 -10.75 18.53 41.32
C THR A 782 -9.76 17.70 40.50
N PHE A 783 -9.51 16.43 40.86
CA PHE A 783 -8.56 15.59 40.14
C PHE A 783 -9.13 15.12 38.80
N ALA A 784 -10.40 14.71 38.79
CA ALA A 784 -11.14 14.33 37.59
C ALA A 784 -11.19 15.50 36.59
N CYS A 785 -11.61 16.69 37.04
CA CYS A 785 -11.67 17.88 36.18
C CYS A 785 -10.32 18.28 35.60
N THR A 786 -9.26 18.29 36.44
CA THR A 786 -7.92 18.65 35.99
C THR A 786 -7.40 17.67 34.93
N THR A 787 -7.66 16.37 35.12
CA THR A 787 -7.25 15.33 34.16
C THR A 787 -7.97 15.49 32.82
N THR A 788 -9.28 15.80 32.85
CA THR A 788 -10.06 16.05 31.63
C THR A 788 -9.55 17.28 30.88
N LEU A 789 -9.27 18.38 31.60
CA LEU A 789 -8.79 19.62 30.97
C LEU A 789 -7.37 19.50 30.40
N LEU A 790 -6.46 18.78 31.07
CA LEU A 790 -5.11 18.53 30.55
C LEU A 790 -5.10 17.66 29.29
N LYS A 791 -6.13 16.84 29.09
CA LYS A 791 -6.30 16.00 27.89
C LYS A 791 -7.11 16.69 26.78
N HIS A 792 -7.82 17.77 27.11
CA HIS A 792 -8.71 18.44 26.18
C HIS A 792 -7.90 19.22 25.12
N ARG A 793 -8.23 18.98 23.84
CA ARG A 793 -7.67 19.70 22.70
C ARG A 793 -8.65 20.77 22.22
N PRO A 794 -8.20 21.85 21.56
CA PRO A 794 -9.10 22.84 21.01
C PRO A 794 -10.14 22.22 20.06
N VAL A 795 -11.42 22.59 20.23
CA VAL A 795 -12.54 22.14 19.40
C VAL A 795 -13.29 23.34 18.82
N LEU A 796 -13.84 23.20 17.62
CA LEU A 796 -14.70 24.21 17.00
C LEU A 796 -16.17 23.92 17.33
N LEU A 797 -16.80 24.79 18.12
CA LEU A 797 -18.23 24.71 18.42
C LEU A 797 -19.05 25.54 17.43
N PRO A 798 -20.34 25.22 17.18
CA PRO A 798 -21.19 26.06 16.33
C PRO A 798 -21.34 27.51 16.84
N SER A 799 -21.17 27.71 18.15
CA SER A 799 -21.19 29.02 18.81
C SER A 799 -19.86 29.79 18.74
N SER A 800 -18.77 29.18 18.26
CA SER A 800 -17.43 29.78 18.21
C SER A 800 -17.26 30.78 17.06
N THR A 801 -18.06 31.84 17.06
CA THR A 801 -18.09 32.88 16.01
C THR A 801 -16.69 33.43 15.70
N THR A 802 -15.90 33.74 16.73
CA THR A 802 -14.56 34.31 16.57
C THR A 802 -13.59 33.35 15.86
N LYS A 803 -13.68 32.05 16.16
CA LYS A 803 -12.85 31.01 15.51
C LYS A 803 -13.29 30.74 14.06
N ILE A 804 -14.59 30.74 13.80
CA ILE A 804 -15.15 30.54 12.45
C ILE A 804 -14.75 31.69 11.53
N GLU A 805 -14.90 32.94 11.98
CA GLU A 805 -14.47 34.13 11.23
C GLU A 805 -12.95 34.12 10.98
N ALA A 806 -12.15 33.76 12.00
CA ALA A 806 -10.71 33.63 11.84
C ALA A 806 -10.34 32.55 10.82
N ALA A 807 -11.05 31.41 10.80
CA ALA A 807 -10.84 30.34 9.82
C ALA A 807 -11.20 30.81 8.40
N GLN A 808 -12.31 31.51 8.22
CA GLN A 808 -12.72 32.06 6.93
C GLN A 808 -11.66 33.02 6.36
N VAL A 809 -11.20 33.97 7.17
CA VAL A 809 -10.17 34.95 6.75
C VAL A 809 -8.85 34.25 6.42
N LEU A 810 -8.46 33.25 7.22
CA LEU A 810 -7.22 32.49 7.04
C LEU A 810 -7.25 31.74 5.70
N PHE A 811 -8.32 30.99 5.42
CA PHE A 811 -8.45 30.20 4.20
C PHE A 811 -8.57 31.08 2.97
N GLN A 812 -9.36 32.17 3.02
CA GLN A 812 -9.50 33.07 1.89
C GLN A 812 -8.18 33.74 1.49
N LYS A 813 -7.29 33.98 2.44
CA LYS A 813 -6.00 34.64 2.21
C LYS A 813 -4.89 33.68 1.74
N HIS A 814 -4.89 32.44 2.22
CA HIS A 814 -3.73 31.54 2.09
C HIS A 814 -3.96 30.30 1.21
N ILE A 815 -5.18 30.08 0.69
CA ILE A 815 -5.46 29.01 -0.27
C ILE A 815 -5.25 29.48 -1.72
N ASP A 816 -4.74 28.61 -2.59
CA ASP A 816 -4.54 28.93 -4.01
C ASP A 816 -5.90 29.10 -4.74
N PRO A 817 -6.21 30.29 -5.29
CA PRO A 817 -7.46 30.51 -6.01
C PRO A 817 -7.56 29.68 -7.31
N LYS A 818 -6.43 29.28 -7.92
CA LYS A 818 -6.44 28.42 -9.11
C LYS A 818 -6.91 27.00 -8.77
N PHE A 819 -6.53 26.49 -7.60
CA PHE A 819 -6.99 25.19 -7.10
C PHE A 819 -8.51 25.16 -6.88
N LEU A 820 -9.06 26.21 -6.25
CA LEU A 820 -10.52 26.33 -6.05
C LEU A 820 -11.30 26.37 -7.36
N ASN A 821 -10.76 27.03 -8.39
CA ASN A 821 -11.40 27.04 -9.71
C ASN A 821 -11.37 25.66 -10.37
N GLN A 822 -10.27 24.89 -10.21
CA GLN A 822 -10.15 23.54 -10.76
C GLN A 822 -11.11 22.54 -10.10
N LEU A 823 -11.38 22.68 -8.81
CA LEU A 823 -12.32 21.81 -8.06
C LEU A 823 -13.78 21.90 -8.56
N VAL A 824 -14.17 23.05 -9.11
CA VAL A 824 -15.55 23.31 -9.56
C VAL A 824 -15.70 23.14 -11.09
N ALA A 825 -14.59 23.02 -11.83
CA ALA A 825 -14.56 23.13 -13.29
C ALA A 825 -14.80 21.83 -14.08
N THR A 826 -15.42 20.79 -13.52
CA THR A 826 -15.51 19.48 -14.21
C THR A 826 -16.94 19.05 -14.53
N ASN A 827 -17.20 18.77 -15.81
CA ASN A 827 -18.47 18.23 -16.30
C ASN A 827 -18.68 16.80 -15.78
N ALA A 828 -19.94 16.44 -15.57
CA ALA A 828 -20.39 15.16 -14.99
C ALA A 828 -20.03 13.89 -15.81
N ASP A 829 -19.46 14.05 -17.02
CA ASP A 829 -19.32 12.98 -18.02
C ASP A 829 -18.02 12.13 -17.92
N ASP A 830 -17.05 12.51 -17.08
CA ASP A 830 -15.74 11.83 -16.94
C ASP A 830 -15.70 10.80 -15.77
N TYR A 831 -16.85 10.23 -15.42
CA TYR A 831 -16.94 9.25 -14.33
C TYR A 831 -16.32 7.90 -14.73
N VAL A 832 -15.14 7.60 -14.16
CA VAL A 832 -14.47 6.30 -14.35
C VAL A 832 -15.10 5.27 -13.42
N VAL A 833 -15.71 4.23 -13.99
CA VAL A 833 -16.29 3.11 -13.25
C VAL A 833 -15.16 2.25 -12.67
N THR A 834 -15.07 2.18 -11.34
CA THR A 834 -14.12 1.30 -10.65
C THR A 834 -14.62 -0.16 -10.67
N PRO A 835 -13.74 -1.16 -10.53
CA PRO A 835 -14.14 -2.56 -10.43
C PRO A 835 -15.21 -2.86 -9.37
N LYS A 836 -15.07 -2.26 -8.19
CA LYS A 836 -16.03 -2.43 -7.08
C LYS A 836 -17.39 -1.83 -7.43
N LEU A 837 -17.41 -0.63 -8.01
CA LEU A 837 -18.65 0.00 -8.45
C LEU A 837 -19.30 -0.77 -9.61
N PHE A 838 -18.51 -1.28 -10.55
CA PHE A 838 -18.99 -2.13 -11.63
C PHE A 838 -19.66 -3.39 -11.07
N GLN A 839 -18.99 -4.09 -10.15
CA GLN A 839 -19.54 -5.24 -9.45
C GLN A 839 -20.83 -4.87 -8.69
N HIS A 840 -20.82 -3.81 -7.89
CA HIS A 840 -22.03 -3.36 -7.20
C HIS A 840 -23.20 -3.12 -8.16
N ASN A 841 -22.95 -2.43 -9.28
CA ASN A 841 -23.99 -2.14 -10.27
C ASN A 841 -24.54 -3.40 -10.94
N ILE A 842 -23.69 -4.36 -11.34
CA ILE A 842 -24.16 -5.59 -12.00
C ILE A 842 -24.92 -6.50 -11.02
N PHE A 843 -24.47 -6.60 -9.77
CA PHE A 843 -25.13 -7.42 -8.74
C PHE A 843 -26.47 -6.80 -8.30
N SER A 844 -26.52 -5.47 -8.12
CA SER A 844 -27.76 -4.75 -7.78
C SER A 844 -28.81 -4.89 -8.89
N ALA A 845 -28.39 -4.70 -10.14
CA ALA A 845 -29.27 -4.83 -11.30
C ALA A 845 -29.84 -6.26 -11.45
N ALA A 846 -29.04 -7.30 -11.18
CA ALA A 846 -29.50 -8.69 -11.19
C ALA A 846 -30.55 -8.98 -10.09
N ARG A 847 -30.40 -8.40 -8.89
CA ARG A 847 -31.38 -8.57 -7.80
C ARG A 847 -32.76 -8.02 -8.12
N THR A 848 -32.82 -6.89 -8.82
CA THR A 848 -34.10 -6.21 -9.09
C THR A 848 -34.99 -6.94 -10.09
N ASP A 849 -34.42 -7.71 -11.03
CA ASP A 849 -35.16 -8.37 -12.11
C ASP A 849 -34.56 -9.76 -12.37
N LYS A 850 -35.01 -10.74 -11.58
CA LYS A 850 -34.43 -12.08 -11.53
C LYS A 850 -34.67 -12.82 -12.84
N GLN A 851 -33.58 -13.29 -13.44
CA GLN A 851 -33.63 -14.14 -14.63
C GLN A 851 -33.49 -15.61 -14.25
N ARG A 852 -34.03 -16.51 -15.07
CA ARG A 852 -33.88 -17.96 -14.95
C ARG A 852 -32.65 -18.42 -15.71
N ILE A 853 -31.62 -18.88 -15.00
CA ILE A 853 -30.36 -19.32 -15.61
C ILE A 853 -30.18 -20.83 -15.44
N VAL A 854 -29.81 -21.50 -16.53
CA VAL A 854 -29.51 -22.94 -16.55
C VAL A 854 -28.01 -23.17 -16.46
N LEU A 855 -27.61 -24.09 -15.56
CA LEU A 855 -26.26 -24.59 -15.36
C LEU A 855 -26.21 -26.08 -15.76
N PRO A 856 -25.73 -26.42 -16.97
CA PRO A 856 -25.75 -27.80 -17.48
C PRO A 856 -24.77 -28.77 -16.78
N GLU A 857 -23.83 -28.25 -16.00
CA GLU A 857 -22.70 -28.99 -15.45
C GLU A 857 -22.86 -29.24 -13.94
N GLY A 858 -24.01 -29.77 -13.52
CA GLY A 858 -24.35 -30.02 -12.11
C GLY A 858 -23.43 -31.01 -11.38
N ASP A 859 -22.57 -31.72 -12.10
CA ASP A 859 -21.61 -32.65 -11.52
C ASP A 859 -20.31 -32.01 -11.02
N ASP A 860 -20.00 -30.77 -11.43
CA ASP A 860 -18.78 -30.07 -11.07
C ASP A 860 -18.93 -29.37 -9.70
N PRO A 861 -18.01 -29.58 -8.74
CA PRO A 861 -18.10 -29.00 -7.40
C PRO A 861 -18.06 -27.47 -7.38
N ARG A 862 -17.39 -26.83 -8.35
CA ARG A 862 -17.30 -25.36 -8.48
C ARG A 862 -18.63 -24.78 -8.93
N VAL A 863 -19.31 -25.43 -9.86
CA VAL A 863 -20.64 -25.02 -10.35
C VAL A 863 -21.67 -25.12 -9.21
N LEU A 864 -21.61 -26.18 -8.41
CA LEU A 864 -22.46 -26.33 -7.23
C LEU A 864 -22.20 -25.25 -6.17
N ALA A 865 -20.93 -24.96 -5.87
CA ALA A 865 -20.56 -23.89 -4.94
C ALA A 865 -21.04 -22.51 -5.42
N ALA A 866 -20.85 -22.20 -6.72
CA ALA A 866 -21.32 -20.96 -7.32
C ALA A 866 -22.86 -20.85 -7.28
N ALA A 867 -23.58 -21.94 -7.56
CA ALA A 867 -25.04 -21.99 -7.45
C ALA A 867 -25.52 -21.69 -6.02
N GLY A 868 -24.85 -22.23 -5.01
CA GLY A 868 -25.14 -21.91 -3.60
C GLY A 868 -24.95 -20.42 -3.28
N GLU A 869 -23.88 -19.81 -3.79
CA GLU A 869 -23.61 -18.38 -3.60
C GLU A 869 -24.64 -17.48 -4.30
N LEU A 870 -25.03 -17.82 -5.53
CA LEU A 870 -26.06 -17.12 -6.30
C LEU A 870 -27.42 -17.13 -5.58
N LEU A 871 -27.79 -18.28 -4.99
CA LEU A 871 -29.02 -18.45 -4.23
C LEU A 871 -28.97 -17.72 -2.89
N ALA A 872 -27.87 -17.84 -2.15
CA ALA A 872 -27.68 -17.15 -0.87
C ALA A 872 -27.77 -15.61 -1.01
N ARG A 873 -27.27 -15.08 -2.14
CA ARG A 873 -27.33 -13.64 -2.47
C ARG A 873 -28.60 -13.22 -3.21
N ASN A 874 -29.50 -14.16 -3.49
CA ASN A 874 -30.78 -13.95 -4.16
C ASN A 874 -30.68 -13.23 -5.52
N LEU A 875 -29.67 -13.60 -6.32
CA LEU A 875 -29.30 -12.88 -7.55
C LEU A 875 -30.09 -13.32 -8.79
N CYS A 876 -30.45 -14.60 -8.88
CA CYS A 876 -31.18 -15.18 -10.03
C CYS A 876 -31.88 -16.47 -9.63
N GLU A 877 -32.76 -16.98 -10.50
CA GLU A 877 -33.34 -18.31 -10.36
C GLU A 877 -32.44 -19.33 -11.05
N VAL A 878 -31.90 -20.28 -10.28
CA VAL A 878 -30.91 -21.24 -10.79
C VAL A 878 -31.56 -22.58 -11.08
N THR A 879 -31.42 -23.06 -12.31
CA THR A 879 -31.73 -24.44 -12.70
C THR A 879 -30.44 -25.22 -12.93
N ILE A 880 -30.25 -26.36 -12.25
CA ILE A 880 -29.06 -27.21 -12.37
C ILE A 880 -29.47 -28.50 -13.07
N LEU A 881 -28.74 -28.89 -14.12
CA LEU A 881 -29.00 -30.14 -14.83
C LEU A 881 -28.20 -31.30 -14.24
N GLY A 882 -28.87 -32.43 -14.02
CA GLY A 882 -28.27 -33.68 -13.55
C GLY A 882 -29.15 -34.44 -12.55
N LYS A 883 -28.67 -35.58 -12.07
CA LYS A 883 -29.43 -36.46 -11.15
C LYS A 883 -29.51 -35.85 -9.75
N GLU A 884 -30.73 -35.73 -9.23
CA GLU A 884 -31.00 -35.05 -7.95
C GLU A 884 -30.21 -35.65 -6.78
N ASP A 885 -30.21 -36.98 -6.63
CA ASP A 885 -29.49 -37.68 -5.56
C ASP A 885 -27.97 -37.43 -5.62
N LEU A 886 -27.38 -37.36 -6.81
CA LEU A 886 -25.94 -37.13 -6.98
C LEU A 886 -25.57 -35.69 -6.64
N ILE A 887 -26.35 -34.73 -7.12
CA ILE A 887 -26.15 -33.29 -6.88
C ILE A 887 -26.29 -32.98 -5.40
N GLN A 888 -27.35 -33.46 -4.74
CA GLN A 888 -27.59 -33.22 -3.31
C GLN A 888 -26.50 -33.84 -2.43
N ASN A 889 -26.04 -35.06 -2.75
CA ASN A 889 -24.96 -35.71 -2.01
C ASN A 889 -23.61 -34.98 -2.20
N LYS A 890 -23.30 -34.51 -3.40
CA LYS A 890 -22.11 -33.70 -3.66
C LYS A 890 -22.18 -32.34 -2.98
N ALA A 891 -23.34 -31.68 -2.97
CA ALA A 891 -23.53 -30.41 -2.26
C ALA A 891 -23.32 -30.56 -0.74
N LYS A 892 -23.86 -31.63 -0.13
CA LYS A 892 -23.65 -31.94 1.30
C LYS A 892 -22.18 -32.17 1.64
N ARG A 893 -21.45 -32.92 0.81
CA ARG A 893 -20.01 -33.18 1.02
C ARG A 893 -19.15 -31.92 0.93
N ASN A 894 -19.59 -30.92 0.15
CA ASN A 894 -18.88 -29.65 -0.01
C ASN A 894 -19.46 -28.52 0.86
N HIS A 895 -20.35 -28.84 1.81
CA HIS A 895 -21.00 -27.86 2.70
C HIS A 895 -21.78 -26.72 1.99
N VAL A 896 -22.39 -27.01 0.84
CA VAL A 896 -23.14 -26.02 0.04
C VAL A 896 -24.65 -26.21 0.20
N SER A 897 -25.41 -25.12 0.42
CA SER A 897 -26.87 -25.15 0.44
C SER A 897 -27.45 -24.80 -0.93
N LEU A 898 -28.24 -25.72 -1.50
CA LEU A 898 -28.96 -25.52 -2.78
C LEU A 898 -30.46 -25.25 -2.57
N LYS A 899 -30.84 -24.74 -1.39
CA LYS A 899 -32.24 -24.47 -1.06
C LYS A 899 -32.78 -23.37 -1.99
N GLY A 900 -33.73 -23.72 -2.85
CA GLY A 900 -34.32 -22.82 -3.85
C GLY A 900 -33.80 -23.01 -5.28
N ALA A 901 -32.84 -23.92 -5.52
CA ALA A 901 -32.46 -24.32 -6.87
C ALA A 901 -33.49 -25.30 -7.46
N LYS A 902 -33.75 -25.21 -8.77
CA LYS A 902 -34.50 -26.25 -9.51
C LYS A 902 -33.49 -27.27 -10.05
N ILE A 903 -33.60 -28.54 -9.67
CA ILE A 903 -32.76 -29.61 -10.25
C ILE A 903 -33.60 -30.36 -11.27
N VAL A 904 -33.07 -30.53 -12.48
CA VAL A 904 -33.77 -31.19 -13.60
C VAL A 904 -32.87 -32.28 -14.17
N ASP A 905 -33.37 -33.50 -14.27
CA ASP A 905 -32.65 -34.62 -14.87
C ASP A 905 -33.03 -34.76 -16.36
N PRO A 906 -32.10 -34.49 -17.30
CA PRO A 906 -32.36 -34.60 -18.74
C PRO A 906 -32.86 -35.97 -19.18
N GLU A 907 -32.45 -37.05 -18.51
CA GLU A 907 -32.87 -38.43 -18.88
C GLU A 907 -34.39 -38.63 -18.67
N THR A 908 -34.94 -38.07 -17.59
CA THR A 908 -36.33 -38.32 -17.17
C THR A 908 -37.29 -37.19 -17.51
N GLU A 909 -36.81 -35.94 -17.62
CA GLU A 909 -37.63 -34.75 -17.89
C GLU A 909 -37.60 -34.29 -19.35
N THR A 910 -37.04 -35.07 -20.28
CA THR A 910 -37.17 -34.81 -21.72
C THR A 910 -38.63 -34.97 -22.16
N THR A 911 -39.26 -33.87 -22.58
CA THR A 911 -40.65 -33.84 -23.05
C THR A 911 -40.76 -34.06 -24.56
N GLU A 912 -41.89 -34.60 -25.03
CA GLU A 912 -42.18 -34.70 -26.48
C GLU A 912 -42.18 -33.32 -27.17
N GLU A 913 -42.58 -32.26 -26.47
CA GLU A 913 -42.52 -30.90 -26.98
C GLU A 913 -41.07 -30.45 -27.30
N MET A 914 -40.11 -30.76 -26.43
CA MET A 914 -38.69 -30.49 -26.68
C MET A 914 -38.14 -31.28 -27.87
N VAL A 915 -38.51 -32.57 -27.96
CA VAL A 915 -38.10 -33.46 -29.06
C VAL A 915 -38.66 -32.96 -30.39
N ASP A 916 -39.94 -32.58 -30.42
CA ASP A 916 -40.60 -32.04 -31.61
C ASP A 916 -40.03 -30.67 -32.02
N ALA A 917 -39.73 -29.80 -31.05
CA ALA A 917 -39.11 -28.51 -31.31
C ALA A 917 -37.70 -28.67 -31.91
N LEU A 918 -36.87 -29.57 -31.36
CA LEU A 918 -35.53 -29.85 -31.89
C LEU A 918 -35.58 -30.51 -33.27
N TYR A 919 -36.50 -31.45 -33.47
CA TYR A 919 -36.77 -32.08 -34.77
C TYR A 919 -37.16 -31.02 -35.81
N ASN A 920 -38.16 -30.19 -35.51
CA ASN A 920 -38.63 -29.15 -36.44
C ASN A 920 -37.53 -28.12 -36.76
N ALA A 921 -36.71 -27.76 -35.77
CA ALA A 921 -35.59 -26.85 -35.97
C ALA A 921 -34.51 -27.41 -36.91
N ARG A 922 -34.36 -28.75 -37.02
CA ARG A 922 -33.26 -29.42 -37.74
C ARG A 922 -33.67 -30.47 -38.76
N LYS A 923 -34.96 -30.64 -39.07
CA LYS A 923 -35.49 -31.63 -40.03
C LYS A 923 -34.83 -31.54 -41.41
N SER A 924 -34.54 -30.31 -41.87
CA SER A 924 -33.88 -30.06 -43.17
C SER A 924 -32.42 -30.53 -43.23
N LYS A 925 -31.83 -30.93 -42.10
CA LYS A 925 -30.44 -31.43 -41.97
C LYS A 925 -30.38 -32.91 -41.59
N GLY A 926 -31.46 -33.66 -41.76
CA GLY A 926 -31.50 -35.11 -41.53
C GLY A 926 -31.76 -35.55 -40.08
N MET A 927 -32.25 -34.66 -39.22
CA MET A 927 -32.61 -34.99 -37.84
C MET A 927 -33.86 -35.90 -37.79
N THR A 928 -33.80 -37.03 -37.08
CA THR A 928 -34.97 -37.88 -36.77
C THR A 928 -35.46 -37.63 -35.35
N LYS A 929 -36.70 -38.03 -35.04
CA LYS A 929 -37.23 -37.89 -33.67
C LYS A 929 -36.51 -38.79 -32.68
N GLU A 930 -36.05 -39.98 -33.07
CA GLU A 930 -35.24 -40.82 -32.18
C GLU A 930 -33.89 -40.16 -31.85
N LEU A 931 -33.18 -39.65 -32.86
CA LEU A 931 -31.89 -38.98 -32.66
C LEU A 931 -32.03 -37.70 -31.81
N ALA A 932 -33.11 -36.93 -32.01
CA ALA A 932 -33.39 -35.74 -31.20
C ALA A 932 -33.60 -36.10 -29.72
N ARG A 933 -34.27 -37.23 -29.43
CA ARG A 933 -34.47 -37.72 -28.05
C ARG A 933 -33.15 -38.19 -27.43
N ASP A 934 -32.35 -38.98 -28.15
CA ASP A 934 -31.05 -39.45 -27.68
C ASP A 934 -30.10 -38.29 -27.37
N MET A 935 -30.09 -37.25 -28.20
CA MET A 935 -29.27 -36.06 -27.97
C MET A 935 -29.70 -35.25 -26.74
N LEU A 936 -31.01 -35.10 -26.50
CA LEU A 936 -31.52 -34.37 -25.35
C LEU A 936 -31.27 -35.11 -24.03
N GLN A 937 -31.37 -36.44 -24.05
CA GLN A 937 -31.12 -37.28 -22.87
C GLN A 937 -29.63 -37.47 -22.59
N GLY A 938 -28.80 -37.53 -23.63
CA GLY A 938 -27.36 -37.82 -23.51
C GLY A 938 -26.46 -36.60 -23.34
N GLU A 939 -26.87 -35.41 -23.79
CA GLU A 939 -26.03 -34.21 -23.78
C GLU A 939 -26.71 -33.02 -23.06
N PRO A 940 -26.29 -32.68 -21.82
CA PRO A 940 -26.91 -31.62 -21.02
C PRO A 940 -26.95 -30.22 -21.67
N ASN A 941 -25.95 -29.88 -22.50
CA ASN A 941 -25.91 -28.60 -23.21
C ASN A 941 -27.04 -28.49 -24.27
N TRP A 942 -27.45 -29.60 -24.89
CA TRP A 942 -28.59 -29.62 -25.81
C TRP A 942 -29.90 -29.41 -25.07
N PHE A 943 -30.06 -30.11 -23.93
CA PHE A 943 -31.23 -29.95 -23.07
C PHE A 943 -31.37 -28.50 -22.58
N GLY A 944 -30.30 -27.92 -22.02
CA GLY A 944 -30.29 -26.52 -21.56
C GLY A 944 -30.58 -25.51 -22.68
N THR A 945 -30.05 -25.76 -23.89
CA THR A 945 -30.35 -24.91 -25.06
C THR A 945 -31.82 -24.99 -25.47
N MET A 946 -32.45 -26.17 -25.39
CA MET A 946 -33.87 -26.32 -25.69
C MET A 946 -34.76 -25.68 -24.62
N MET A 947 -34.39 -25.72 -23.34
CA MET A 947 -35.07 -24.96 -22.28
C MET A 947 -35.07 -23.47 -22.60
N MET A 948 -33.95 -22.94 -23.10
CA MET A 948 -33.89 -21.56 -23.55
C MET A 948 -34.76 -21.32 -24.80
N TYR A 949 -34.71 -22.22 -25.78
CA TYR A 949 -35.50 -22.09 -27.00
C TYR A 949 -37.01 -22.04 -26.74
N LEU A 950 -37.49 -22.81 -25.75
CA LEU A 950 -38.88 -22.87 -25.30
C LEU A 950 -39.24 -21.84 -24.21
N ASP A 951 -38.38 -20.84 -23.95
CA ASP A 951 -38.62 -19.78 -22.95
C ASP A 951 -38.81 -20.27 -21.50
N GLN A 952 -38.33 -21.50 -21.21
CA GLN A 952 -38.27 -22.06 -19.87
C GLN A 952 -37.03 -21.56 -19.10
N ALA A 953 -36.03 -21.05 -19.81
CA ALA A 953 -34.85 -20.40 -19.28
C ALA A 953 -34.50 -19.14 -20.07
N ASP A 954 -33.95 -18.15 -19.37
CA ASP A 954 -33.62 -16.83 -19.91
C ASP A 954 -32.14 -16.72 -20.32
N GLY A 955 -31.29 -17.64 -19.86
CA GLY A 955 -29.87 -17.74 -20.21
C GLY A 955 -29.23 -19.05 -19.77
N MET A 956 -28.05 -19.37 -20.32
CA MET A 956 -27.28 -20.57 -19.99
C MET A 956 -25.80 -20.25 -19.83
N VAL A 957 -25.16 -20.87 -18.83
CA VAL A 957 -23.72 -20.79 -18.59
C VAL A 957 -23.15 -22.21 -18.49
N SER A 958 -22.17 -22.55 -19.35
CA SER A 958 -21.54 -23.88 -19.42
C SER A 958 -20.05 -23.75 -19.78
N GLY A 959 -19.25 -24.81 -19.72
CA GLY A 959 -17.84 -24.81 -20.14
C GLY A 959 -16.79 -25.01 -19.03
N ALA A 960 -17.21 -25.21 -17.77
CA ALA A 960 -16.28 -25.59 -16.70
C ALA A 960 -15.71 -27.00 -16.93
N CYS A 961 -16.53 -27.88 -17.53
CA CYS A 961 -16.15 -29.25 -17.92
C CYS A 961 -16.17 -29.45 -19.45
N HIS A 962 -17.17 -28.90 -20.13
CA HIS A 962 -17.33 -29.04 -21.58
C HIS A 962 -16.41 -28.11 -22.38
N SER A 963 -16.18 -28.43 -23.65
CA SER A 963 -15.44 -27.53 -24.56
C SER A 963 -16.33 -26.40 -25.05
N THR A 964 -15.76 -25.23 -25.35
CA THR A 964 -16.46 -24.09 -26.00
C THR A 964 -17.27 -24.52 -27.22
N ALA A 965 -16.72 -25.43 -28.04
CA ALA A 965 -17.41 -25.97 -29.21
C ALA A 965 -18.66 -26.80 -28.82
N ALA A 966 -18.63 -27.53 -27.71
CA ALA A 966 -19.76 -28.29 -27.19
C ALA A 966 -20.82 -27.39 -26.52
N THR A 967 -20.42 -26.28 -25.92
CA THR A 967 -21.32 -25.25 -25.38
C THR A 967 -22.04 -24.48 -26.49
N MET A 968 -21.30 -24.06 -27.52
CA MET A 968 -21.80 -23.13 -28.55
C MET A 968 -22.52 -23.81 -29.72
N ARG A 969 -22.16 -25.06 -30.06
CA ARG A 969 -22.76 -25.79 -31.18
C ARG A 969 -24.29 -25.90 -31.08
N PRO A 970 -24.89 -26.28 -29.94
CA PRO A 970 -26.35 -26.30 -29.79
C PRO A 970 -26.97 -24.91 -29.97
N ALA A 971 -26.39 -23.88 -29.35
CA ALA A 971 -26.88 -22.51 -29.39
C ALA A 971 -26.89 -21.93 -30.82
N LEU A 972 -25.81 -22.10 -31.57
CA LEU A 972 -25.70 -21.67 -32.97
C LEU A 972 -26.73 -22.37 -33.86
N GLN A 973 -27.02 -23.64 -33.57
CA GLN A 973 -27.90 -24.47 -34.39
C GLN A 973 -29.39 -24.24 -34.13
N VAL A 974 -29.76 -23.88 -32.89
CA VAL A 974 -31.16 -23.75 -32.45
C VAL A 974 -31.55 -22.29 -32.18
N ILE A 975 -30.82 -21.60 -31.30
CA ILE A 975 -31.09 -20.21 -30.93
C ILE A 975 -30.78 -19.27 -32.10
N LYS A 976 -29.70 -19.56 -32.85
CA LYS A 976 -29.21 -18.77 -34.01
C LYS A 976 -28.83 -17.33 -33.66
N MET A 977 -28.31 -16.64 -34.67
CA MET A 977 -27.86 -15.25 -34.61
C MET A 977 -29.01 -14.26 -34.44
N ALA A 978 -28.75 -13.18 -33.70
CA ALA A 978 -29.60 -12.01 -33.60
C ALA A 978 -29.63 -11.24 -34.94
N PRO A 979 -30.75 -10.55 -35.25
CA PRO A 979 -30.83 -9.75 -36.48
C PRO A 979 -29.69 -8.73 -36.55
N GLY A 980 -28.98 -8.69 -37.68
CA GLY A 980 -27.87 -7.76 -37.90
C GLY A 980 -26.48 -8.27 -37.50
N PHE A 981 -26.34 -9.52 -37.06
CA PHE A 981 -25.04 -10.16 -36.79
C PHE A 981 -24.89 -11.43 -37.63
N SER A 982 -23.76 -11.59 -38.33
CA SER A 982 -23.43 -12.81 -39.08
C SER A 982 -22.54 -13.78 -38.32
N LEU A 983 -21.87 -13.32 -37.25
CA LEU A 983 -20.99 -14.13 -36.40
C LEU A 983 -21.21 -13.92 -34.91
N VAL A 984 -20.83 -14.93 -34.11
CA VAL A 984 -20.78 -14.81 -32.65
C VAL A 984 -19.41 -14.26 -32.25
N SER A 985 -19.40 -13.18 -31.48
CA SER A 985 -18.19 -12.61 -30.90
C SER A 985 -18.16 -12.81 -29.38
N SER A 986 -16.98 -12.63 -28.79
CA SER A 986 -16.79 -12.75 -27.34
C SER A 986 -16.20 -11.48 -26.76
N VAL A 987 -16.62 -11.03 -25.59
CA VAL A 987 -15.95 -9.97 -24.82
C VAL A 987 -15.53 -10.43 -23.43
N PHE A 988 -14.47 -9.83 -22.92
CA PHE A 988 -14.06 -9.93 -21.51
C PHE A 988 -14.11 -8.55 -20.87
N PHE A 989 -14.68 -8.45 -19.66
CA PHE A 989 -14.50 -7.27 -18.82
C PHE A 989 -13.24 -7.46 -17.97
N MET A 990 -12.23 -6.63 -18.22
CA MET A 990 -10.98 -6.60 -17.48
C MET A 990 -11.11 -5.61 -16.32
N LEU A 991 -11.20 -6.13 -15.09
CA LEU A 991 -11.36 -5.35 -13.86
C LEU A 991 -10.00 -4.88 -13.32
N LEU A 992 -9.40 -3.88 -13.98
CA LEU A 992 -8.08 -3.35 -13.61
C LEU A 992 -8.15 -2.41 -12.39
N PRO A 993 -7.06 -2.23 -11.63
CA PRO A 993 -7.01 -1.26 -10.53
C PRO A 993 -7.37 0.16 -11.01
N GLY A 994 -8.53 0.66 -10.60
CA GLY A 994 -9.02 2.02 -10.91
C GLY A 994 -9.83 2.18 -12.21
N ARG A 995 -10.01 1.16 -13.06
CA ARG A 995 -10.87 1.23 -14.26
C ARG A 995 -11.31 -0.13 -14.80
N VAL A 996 -12.43 -0.18 -15.52
CA VAL A 996 -12.89 -1.37 -16.25
C VAL A 996 -12.66 -1.18 -17.75
N LEU A 997 -12.01 -2.15 -18.40
CA LEU A 997 -11.83 -2.19 -19.86
C LEU A 997 -12.57 -3.38 -20.47
N VAL A 998 -13.07 -3.23 -21.69
CA VAL A 998 -13.73 -4.31 -22.44
C VAL A 998 -12.79 -4.79 -23.55
N PHE A 999 -12.42 -6.07 -23.52
CA PHE A 999 -11.57 -6.70 -24.52
C PHE A 999 -12.45 -7.52 -25.47
N GLY A 1000 -12.47 -7.16 -26.75
CA GLY A 1000 -13.32 -7.77 -27.78
C GLY A 1000 -12.59 -8.78 -28.64
N ASP A 1001 -13.27 -9.91 -28.87
CA ASP A 1001 -12.89 -11.05 -29.69
C ASP A 1001 -11.64 -11.81 -29.24
N CYS A 1002 -11.69 -12.35 -28.01
CA CYS A 1002 -10.56 -13.07 -27.41
C CYS A 1002 -10.75 -14.59 -27.28
N ALA A 1003 -11.90 -15.16 -27.71
CA ALA A 1003 -12.22 -16.57 -27.49
C ALA A 1003 -12.70 -17.37 -28.71
N ILE A 1004 -13.33 -16.77 -29.73
CA ILE A 1004 -14.03 -17.53 -30.78
C ILE A 1004 -13.41 -17.36 -32.18
N ASN A 1005 -13.27 -16.14 -32.69
CA ASN A 1005 -13.01 -15.94 -34.12
C ASN A 1005 -11.50 -15.93 -34.41
N VAL A 1006 -11.03 -16.96 -35.12
CA VAL A 1006 -9.59 -17.18 -35.35
C VAL A 1006 -8.96 -16.05 -36.16
N ASP A 1007 -9.55 -15.67 -37.29
CA ASP A 1007 -9.10 -14.57 -38.15
C ASP A 1007 -10.32 -13.92 -38.83
N PRO A 1008 -10.99 -12.97 -38.16
CA PRO A 1008 -12.18 -12.32 -38.71
C PRO A 1008 -11.83 -11.43 -39.90
N THR A 1009 -12.72 -11.42 -40.91
CA THR A 1009 -12.67 -10.50 -42.05
C THR A 1009 -12.98 -9.06 -41.63
N ALA A 1010 -12.76 -8.08 -42.51
CA ALA A 1010 -13.02 -6.67 -42.19
C ALA A 1010 -14.51 -6.37 -41.88
N ASP A 1011 -15.44 -7.09 -42.52
CA ASP A 1011 -16.88 -6.98 -42.21
C ASP A 1011 -17.19 -7.55 -40.83
N GLU A 1012 -16.70 -8.76 -40.55
CA GLU A 1012 -16.92 -9.43 -39.27
C GLU A 1012 -16.29 -8.66 -38.10
N LEU A 1013 -15.10 -8.07 -38.31
CA LEU A 1013 -14.42 -7.25 -37.32
C LEU A 1013 -15.18 -5.93 -37.02
N ALA A 1014 -15.86 -5.37 -38.04
CA ALA A 1014 -16.74 -4.22 -37.84
C ALA A 1014 -17.97 -4.57 -37.00
N GLU A 1015 -18.57 -5.75 -37.24
CA GLU A 1015 -19.69 -6.25 -36.44
C GLU A 1015 -19.29 -6.50 -34.98
N ILE A 1016 -18.12 -7.10 -34.75
CA ILE A 1016 -17.53 -7.32 -33.41
C ILE A 1016 -17.41 -5.98 -32.66
N ALA A 1017 -16.95 -4.93 -33.33
CA ALA A 1017 -16.75 -3.62 -32.73
C ALA A 1017 -18.07 -3.00 -32.25
N VAL A 1018 -19.11 -3.09 -33.08
CA VAL A 1018 -20.46 -2.60 -32.75
C VAL A 1018 -21.07 -3.45 -31.62
N ALA A 1019 -20.94 -4.78 -31.67
CA ALA A 1019 -21.41 -5.68 -30.61
C ALA A 1019 -20.74 -5.34 -29.26
N SER A 1020 -19.43 -5.09 -29.29
CA SER A 1020 -18.62 -4.71 -28.11
C SER A 1020 -19.02 -3.36 -27.56
N ALA A 1021 -19.32 -2.37 -28.41
CA ALA A 1021 -19.81 -1.05 -28.00
C ALA A 1021 -21.19 -1.15 -27.32
N HIS A 1022 -22.13 -1.88 -27.92
CA HIS A 1022 -23.45 -2.10 -27.35
C HIS A 1022 -23.37 -2.81 -25.99
N THR A 1023 -22.49 -3.81 -25.89
CA THR A 1023 -22.28 -4.53 -24.63
C THR A 1023 -21.65 -3.62 -23.58
N ALA A 1024 -20.63 -2.82 -23.90
CA ALA A 1024 -20.08 -1.87 -22.94
C ALA A 1024 -21.15 -0.90 -22.40
N ARG A 1025 -21.97 -0.35 -23.30
CA ARG A 1025 -23.06 0.58 -22.96
C ARG A 1025 -24.13 -0.06 -22.08
N ALA A 1026 -24.53 -1.30 -22.38
CA ALA A 1026 -25.52 -2.04 -21.59
C ALA A 1026 -25.07 -2.25 -20.13
N PHE A 1027 -23.75 -2.25 -19.89
CA PHE A 1027 -23.15 -2.41 -18.56
C PHE A 1027 -22.70 -1.07 -17.94
N GLY A 1028 -23.17 0.07 -18.48
CA GLY A 1028 -22.89 1.40 -17.93
C GLY A 1028 -21.49 1.94 -18.22
N ILE A 1029 -20.77 1.34 -19.16
CA ILE A 1029 -19.45 1.80 -19.61
C ILE A 1029 -19.65 2.62 -20.89
N LEU A 1030 -19.20 3.88 -20.90
CA LEU A 1030 -19.25 4.72 -22.09
C LEU A 1030 -18.32 4.12 -23.17
N PRO A 1031 -18.85 3.69 -24.33
CA PRO A 1031 -18.06 3.02 -25.37
C PRO A 1031 -17.14 4.01 -26.12
N ARG A 1032 -15.83 3.84 -25.94
CA ARG A 1032 -14.76 4.43 -26.75
C ARG A 1032 -13.97 3.27 -27.34
N VAL A 1033 -14.29 2.93 -28.59
CA VAL A 1033 -13.86 1.70 -29.26
C VAL A 1033 -12.57 1.94 -30.03
N ALA A 1034 -11.50 1.29 -29.59
CA ALA A 1034 -10.22 1.25 -30.27
C ALA A 1034 -10.08 -0.06 -31.07
N MET A 1035 -9.95 0.07 -32.38
CA MET A 1035 -9.68 -1.04 -33.30
C MET A 1035 -8.18 -1.28 -33.35
N LEU A 1036 -7.71 -2.32 -32.68
CA LEU A 1036 -6.30 -2.53 -32.41
C LEU A 1036 -5.53 -3.02 -33.64
N SER A 1037 -4.33 -2.47 -33.82
CA SER A 1037 -3.35 -2.91 -34.81
C SER A 1037 -1.93 -2.65 -34.31
N TYR A 1038 -0.92 -3.25 -34.94
CA TYR A 1038 0.48 -3.00 -34.61
C TYR A 1038 0.98 -1.63 -35.13
N ALA A 1039 0.14 -0.90 -35.87
CA ALA A 1039 0.42 0.45 -36.37
C ALA A 1039 -0.71 1.42 -35.99
N THR A 1040 -0.36 2.70 -35.80
CA THR A 1040 -1.33 3.78 -35.54
C THR A 1040 -1.39 4.72 -36.74
N GLY A 1041 -2.60 5.08 -37.17
CA GLY A 1041 -2.83 6.07 -38.23
C GLY A 1041 -2.64 5.58 -39.67
N ASP A 1042 -2.61 6.52 -40.61
CA ASP A 1042 -2.74 6.24 -42.05
C ASP A 1042 -1.42 6.04 -42.82
N SER A 1043 -0.27 6.26 -42.18
CA SER A 1043 1.03 6.26 -42.89
C SER A 1043 1.60 4.88 -43.20
N ASN A 1044 1.09 3.82 -42.57
CA ASN A 1044 1.61 2.45 -42.71
C ASN A 1044 0.67 1.61 -43.59
N GLN A 1045 1.25 0.81 -44.49
CA GLN A 1045 0.53 -0.09 -45.39
C GLN A 1045 0.86 -1.55 -45.07
N GLY A 1046 -0.11 -2.44 -45.24
CA GLY A 1046 0.07 -3.87 -45.02
C GLY A 1046 -1.26 -4.57 -44.82
N PRO A 1047 -1.38 -5.84 -45.24
CA PRO A 1047 -2.65 -6.55 -45.33
C PRO A 1047 -3.45 -6.59 -44.01
N MET A 1048 -2.78 -6.70 -42.86
CA MET A 1048 -3.43 -6.66 -41.55
C MET A 1048 -3.85 -5.24 -41.11
N ILE A 1049 -3.10 -4.20 -41.48
CA ILE A 1049 -3.44 -2.80 -41.18
C ILE A 1049 -4.61 -2.38 -42.07
N ASP A 1050 -4.58 -2.76 -43.34
CA ASP A 1050 -5.60 -2.46 -44.32
C ASP A 1050 -6.93 -3.13 -43.93
N LYS A 1051 -6.90 -4.38 -43.44
CA LYS A 1051 -8.06 -5.08 -42.84
C LYS A 1051 -8.69 -4.28 -41.70
N VAL A 1052 -7.91 -3.84 -40.71
CA VAL A 1052 -8.41 -3.07 -39.55
C VAL A 1052 -8.91 -1.68 -39.99
N ARG A 1053 -8.26 -1.05 -40.98
CA ARG A 1053 -8.68 0.24 -41.52
C ARG A 1053 -10.03 0.14 -42.24
N GLU A 1054 -10.21 -0.88 -43.07
CA GLU A 1054 -11.50 -1.15 -43.72
C GLU A 1054 -12.59 -1.47 -42.69
N ALA A 1055 -12.28 -2.31 -41.69
CA ALA A 1055 -13.20 -2.61 -40.60
C ALA A 1055 -13.62 -1.35 -39.82
N THR A 1056 -12.69 -0.45 -39.51
CA THR A 1056 -12.97 0.80 -38.79
C THR A 1056 -13.92 1.70 -39.60
N LYS A 1057 -13.69 1.83 -40.92
CA LYS A 1057 -14.57 2.60 -41.81
C LYS A 1057 -15.99 2.03 -41.83
N LYS A 1058 -16.12 0.71 -41.93
CA LYS A 1058 -17.40 0.00 -41.93
C LYS A 1058 -18.12 0.12 -40.58
N ALA A 1059 -17.40 -0.03 -39.47
CA ALA A 1059 -17.96 0.11 -38.13
C ALA A 1059 -18.54 1.52 -37.87
N ARG A 1060 -17.86 2.57 -38.34
CA ARG A 1060 -18.38 3.96 -38.28
C ARG A 1060 -19.64 4.16 -39.11
N LEU A 1061 -19.80 3.45 -40.22
CA LEU A 1061 -21.01 3.49 -41.04
C LEU A 1061 -22.18 2.74 -40.36
N LEU A 1062 -21.90 1.61 -39.72
CA LEU A 1062 -22.90 0.81 -39.00
C LEU A 1062 -23.38 1.49 -37.70
N ALA A 1063 -22.49 2.21 -37.01
CA ALA A 1063 -22.78 2.88 -35.74
C ALA A 1063 -22.22 4.32 -35.72
N PRO A 1064 -22.87 5.28 -36.42
CA PRO A 1064 -22.37 6.65 -36.56
C PRO A 1064 -22.34 7.46 -35.26
N ASN A 1065 -23.11 7.03 -34.24
CA ASN A 1065 -23.16 7.67 -32.92
C ASN A 1065 -22.10 7.13 -31.95
N GLU A 1066 -21.34 6.10 -32.32
CA GLU A 1066 -20.33 5.48 -31.45
C GLU A 1066 -18.93 6.04 -31.74
N LEU A 1067 -18.14 6.23 -30.68
CA LEU A 1067 -16.77 6.72 -30.78
C LEU A 1067 -15.84 5.56 -31.16
N ILE A 1068 -15.63 5.35 -32.46
CA ILE A 1068 -14.83 4.24 -33.00
C ILE A 1068 -13.58 4.79 -33.71
N GLU A 1069 -12.40 4.27 -33.38
CA GLU A 1069 -11.14 4.71 -33.97
C GLU A 1069 -10.13 3.58 -34.15
N GLY A 1070 -9.42 3.63 -35.28
CA GLY A 1070 -8.30 2.75 -35.59
C GLY A 1070 -7.91 2.86 -37.07
N PRO A 1071 -6.85 2.17 -37.50
CA PRO A 1071 -5.98 1.30 -36.70
C PRO A 1071 -5.21 2.09 -35.63
N ILE A 1072 -5.22 1.60 -34.38
CA ILE A 1072 -4.52 2.21 -33.25
C ILE A 1072 -3.74 1.14 -32.46
N GLN A 1073 -2.54 1.48 -31.99
CA GLN A 1073 -1.78 0.59 -31.12
C GLN A 1073 -2.33 0.59 -29.69
N PHE A 1074 -2.12 -0.52 -28.98
CA PHE A 1074 -2.63 -0.69 -27.62
C PHE A 1074 -2.17 0.42 -26.67
N ASP A 1075 -0.88 0.78 -26.70
CA ASP A 1075 -0.30 1.84 -25.88
C ASP A 1075 -0.96 3.21 -26.15
N ALA A 1076 -1.16 3.57 -27.42
CA ALA A 1076 -1.88 4.79 -27.83
C ALA A 1076 -3.37 4.76 -27.48
N ALA A 1077 -3.98 3.58 -27.38
CA ALA A 1077 -5.40 3.48 -27.04
C ALA A 1077 -5.63 3.74 -25.54
N VAL A 1078 -4.73 3.29 -24.67
CA VAL A 1078 -4.94 3.28 -23.21
C VAL A 1078 -4.16 4.33 -22.42
N ASP A 1079 -3.09 4.90 -22.99
CA ASP A 1079 -2.20 5.87 -22.35
C ASP A 1079 -2.31 7.25 -23.04
N PRO A 1080 -2.83 8.29 -22.33
CA PRO A 1080 -2.92 9.65 -22.84
C PRO A 1080 -1.57 10.27 -23.27
N ALA A 1081 -0.48 9.95 -22.57
CA ALA A 1081 0.84 10.51 -22.88
C ALA A 1081 1.37 9.95 -24.20
N VAL A 1082 1.21 8.64 -24.42
CA VAL A 1082 1.58 7.99 -25.68
C VAL A 1082 0.68 8.44 -26.83
N ALA A 1083 -0.62 8.59 -26.58
CA ALA A 1083 -1.58 9.11 -27.54
C ALA A 1083 -1.17 10.52 -28.04
N ALA A 1084 -0.80 11.43 -27.13
CA ALA A 1084 -0.38 12.78 -27.48
C ALA A 1084 0.83 12.81 -28.43
N VAL A 1085 1.80 11.91 -28.20
CA VAL A 1085 2.99 11.77 -29.06
C VAL A 1085 2.62 11.19 -30.42
N LYS A 1086 1.86 10.08 -30.47
CA LYS A 1086 1.58 9.36 -31.72
C LYS A 1086 0.56 10.08 -32.62
N TYR A 1087 -0.38 10.82 -32.04
CA TYR A 1087 -1.33 11.66 -32.77
C TYR A 1087 -0.82 13.09 -33.02
N LYS A 1088 0.45 13.40 -32.68
CA LYS A 1088 1.07 14.72 -32.90
C LYS A 1088 0.21 15.90 -32.42
N GLY A 1089 -0.49 15.74 -31.29
CA GLY A 1089 -1.37 16.76 -30.73
C GLY A 1089 -2.76 16.89 -31.38
N GLN A 1090 -3.18 15.97 -32.24
CA GLN A 1090 -4.59 15.88 -32.67
C GLN A 1090 -5.47 15.34 -31.53
N ASP A 1091 -6.57 16.04 -31.23
CA ASP A 1091 -7.47 15.68 -30.14
C ASP A 1091 -8.45 14.59 -30.61
N SER A 1092 -8.07 13.32 -30.39
CA SER A 1092 -8.94 12.17 -30.65
C SER A 1092 -9.82 11.88 -29.42
N PRO A 1093 -11.13 11.64 -29.60
CA PRO A 1093 -12.02 11.29 -28.51
C PRO A 1093 -11.81 9.86 -27.96
N VAL A 1094 -11.02 9.02 -28.65
CA VAL A 1094 -10.77 7.61 -28.30
C VAL A 1094 -9.32 7.37 -27.85
N ALA A 1095 -8.33 8.00 -28.47
CA ALA A 1095 -6.91 7.77 -28.16
C ALA A 1095 -6.58 8.18 -26.71
N GLY A 1096 -5.88 7.31 -25.98
CA GLY A 1096 -5.56 7.45 -24.56
C GLY A 1096 -6.75 7.30 -23.60
N LYS A 1097 -7.98 7.18 -24.13
CA LYS A 1097 -9.25 7.14 -23.38
C LYS A 1097 -10.09 5.91 -23.73
N ALA A 1098 -9.54 4.95 -24.47
CA ALA A 1098 -10.30 3.80 -24.95
C ALA A 1098 -10.82 2.97 -23.77
N THR A 1099 -12.11 2.61 -23.84
CA THR A 1099 -12.78 1.74 -22.86
C THR A 1099 -13.08 0.37 -23.46
N VAL A 1100 -13.16 0.29 -24.80
CA VAL A 1100 -13.39 -0.95 -25.56
C VAL A 1100 -12.22 -1.16 -26.51
N LEU A 1101 -11.60 -2.32 -26.47
CA LEU A 1101 -10.42 -2.69 -27.24
C LEU A 1101 -10.75 -3.92 -28.07
N VAL A 1102 -10.83 -3.75 -29.39
CA VAL A 1102 -11.18 -4.83 -30.32
C VAL A 1102 -9.91 -5.36 -30.96
N PHE A 1103 -9.63 -6.65 -30.74
CA PHE A 1103 -8.42 -7.29 -31.26
C PHE A 1103 -8.60 -7.76 -32.71
N PRO A 1104 -7.53 -7.77 -33.52
CA PRO A 1104 -7.62 -8.09 -34.95
C PRO A 1104 -7.77 -9.59 -35.27
N ASP A 1105 -7.43 -10.46 -34.32
CA ASP A 1105 -7.48 -11.93 -34.41
C ASP A 1105 -7.42 -12.59 -33.03
N LEU A 1106 -7.75 -13.88 -32.96
CA LEU A 1106 -7.80 -14.65 -31.72
C LEU A 1106 -6.45 -14.77 -31.01
N ASN A 1107 -5.34 -14.87 -31.75
CA ASN A 1107 -4.03 -15.01 -31.12
C ASN A 1107 -3.63 -13.72 -30.40
N ALA A 1108 -3.90 -12.56 -31.01
CA ALA A 1108 -3.67 -11.26 -30.39
C ALA A 1108 -4.57 -11.09 -29.15
N GLY A 1109 -5.86 -11.37 -29.28
CA GLY A 1109 -6.83 -11.22 -28.19
C GLY A 1109 -6.57 -12.18 -27.01
N ASN A 1110 -6.41 -13.48 -27.28
CA ASN A 1110 -6.27 -14.50 -26.24
C ASN A 1110 -4.99 -14.33 -25.41
N ASN A 1111 -3.87 -14.06 -26.08
CA ASN A 1111 -2.62 -13.80 -25.39
C ASN A 1111 -2.68 -12.50 -24.60
N ALA A 1112 -3.27 -11.44 -25.15
CA ALA A 1112 -3.34 -10.14 -24.48
C ALA A 1112 -4.18 -10.19 -23.20
N TYR A 1113 -5.40 -10.73 -23.22
CA TYR A 1113 -6.21 -10.73 -21.99
C TYR A 1113 -5.60 -11.60 -20.90
N LYS A 1114 -5.00 -12.75 -21.23
CA LYS A 1114 -4.32 -13.61 -20.25
C LYS A 1114 -3.04 -12.98 -19.71
N ALA A 1115 -2.25 -12.35 -20.56
CA ALA A 1115 -1.06 -11.62 -20.15
C ALA A 1115 -1.43 -10.48 -19.19
N VAL A 1116 -2.46 -9.70 -19.54
CA VAL A 1116 -2.97 -8.63 -18.67
C VAL A 1116 -3.54 -9.20 -17.36
N GLN A 1117 -4.34 -10.28 -17.42
CA GLN A 1117 -4.90 -10.93 -16.23
C GLN A 1117 -3.80 -11.39 -15.27
N GLN A 1118 -2.77 -12.09 -15.76
CA GLN A 1118 -1.69 -12.62 -14.93
C GLN A 1118 -0.75 -11.52 -14.42
N ALA A 1119 -0.37 -10.56 -15.27
CA ALA A 1119 0.55 -9.49 -14.90
C ALA A 1119 -0.08 -8.52 -13.87
N SER A 1120 -1.36 -8.21 -14.03
CA SER A 1120 -2.07 -7.29 -13.13
C SER A 1120 -2.76 -7.98 -11.95
N LYS A 1121 -2.81 -9.32 -11.93
CA LYS A 1121 -3.64 -10.13 -11.01
C LYS A 1121 -5.11 -9.68 -10.96
N SER A 1122 -5.59 -9.07 -12.04
CA SER A 1122 -6.95 -8.53 -12.15
C SER A 1122 -7.94 -9.64 -12.51
N ILE A 1123 -9.20 -9.47 -12.09
CA ILE A 1123 -10.28 -10.39 -12.45
C ILE A 1123 -10.70 -10.11 -13.90
N ALA A 1124 -10.80 -11.16 -14.70
CA ALA A 1124 -11.34 -11.10 -16.06
C ALA A 1124 -12.71 -11.78 -16.07
N VAL A 1125 -13.77 -11.03 -16.33
CA VAL A 1125 -15.14 -11.56 -16.37
C VAL A 1125 -15.49 -11.90 -17.82
N GLY A 1126 -15.60 -13.19 -18.14
CA GLY A 1126 -15.93 -13.72 -19.47
C GLY A 1126 -15.30 -15.10 -19.74
N PRO A 1127 -15.41 -15.63 -20.98
CA PRO A 1127 -15.87 -14.96 -22.20
C PRO A 1127 -17.39 -14.78 -22.25
N ILE A 1128 -17.82 -13.57 -22.59
CA ILE A 1128 -19.23 -13.22 -22.74
C ILE A 1128 -19.56 -13.23 -24.22
N MET A 1129 -20.47 -14.10 -24.63
CA MET A 1129 -20.86 -14.28 -26.01
C MET A 1129 -21.86 -13.21 -26.44
N GLN A 1130 -21.67 -12.73 -27.66
CA GLN A 1130 -22.44 -11.66 -28.27
C GLN A 1130 -22.96 -12.12 -29.63
N GLY A 1131 -24.06 -11.52 -30.08
CA GLY A 1131 -24.64 -11.82 -31.39
C GLY A 1131 -25.63 -12.98 -31.41
N LEU A 1132 -25.84 -13.72 -30.32
CA LEU A 1132 -26.93 -14.72 -30.22
C LEU A 1132 -28.26 -14.07 -29.85
N ARG A 1133 -29.39 -14.67 -30.28
CA ARG A 1133 -30.76 -14.19 -29.92
C ARG A 1133 -31.07 -14.30 -28.43
N LYS A 1134 -30.53 -15.32 -27.76
CA LYS A 1134 -30.63 -15.52 -26.31
C LYS A 1134 -29.21 -15.76 -25.75
N PRO A 1135 -28.91 -15.31 -24.53
CA PRO A 1135 -27.55 -15.29 -24.01
C PRO A 1135 -27.09 -16.69 -23.57
N VAL A 1136 -26.08 -17.22 -24.27
CA VAL A 1136 -25.38 -18.47 -23.93
C VAL A 1136 -23.92 -18.15 -23.76
N ASN A 1137 -23.40 -18.29 -22.54
CA ASN A 1137 -22.02 -17.93 -22.21
C ASN A 1137 -21.17 -19.18 -21.89
N ASP A 1138 -19.90 -19.09 -22.25
CA ASP A 1138 -18.92 -20.15 -22.03
C ASP A 1138 -18.01 -19.80 -20.85
N LEU A 1139 -17.53 -20.82 -20.14
CA LEU A 1139 -16.58 -20.70 -19.04
C LEU A 1139 -15.22 -21.25 -19.47
N SER A 1140 -14.16 -20.75 -18.85
CA SER A 1140 -12.84 -21.36 -18.97
C SER A 1140 -12.77 -22.64 -18.11
N ARG A 1141 -12.06 -23.68 -18.57
CA ARG A 1141 -11.81 -24.90 -17.78
C ARG A 1141 -11.11 -24.62 -16.44
N GLY A 1142 -10.32 -23.55 -16.38
CA GLY A 1142 -9.66 -23.06 -15.17
C GLY A 1142 -10.47 -22.04 -14.36
N CYS A 1143 -11.77 -21.90 -14.62
CA CYS A 1143 -12.61 -20.92 -13.92
C CYS A 1143 -12.65 -21.17 -12.40
N THR A 1144 -12.66 -20.08 -11.67
CA THR A 1144 -12.90 -20.03 -10.22
C THR A 1144 -14.40 -19.92 -9.93
N ILE A 1145 -14.80 -20.11 -8.67
CA ILE A 1145 -16.20 -19.94 -8.23
C ILE A 1145 -16.68 -18.51 -8.52
N ASP A 1146 -15.85 -17.51 -8.23
CA ASP A 1146 -16.14 -16.10 -8.51
C ASP A 1146 -16.35 -15.84 -10.01
N ASP A 1147 -15.58 -16.49 -10.90
CA ASP A 1147 -15.76 -16.35 -12.36
C ASP A 1147 -17.13 -16.87 -12.81
N ILE A 1148 -17.58 -18.00 -12.23
CA ILE A 1148 -18.89 -18.58 -12.53
C ILE A 1148 -20.01 -17.63 -12.05
N VAL A 1149 -19.92 -17.14 -10.81
CA VAL A 1149 -20.90 -16.20 -10.24
C VAL A 1149 -20.99 -14.92 -11.08
N ASN A 1150 -19.85 -14.31 -11.43
CA ASN A 1150 -19.81 -13.10 -12.23
C ASN A 1150 -20.38 -13.33 -13.64
N THR A 1151 -20.04 -14.45 -14.29
CA THR A 1151 -20.54 -14.80 -15.63
C THR A 1151 -22.05 -15.02 -15.61
N VAL A 1152 -22.60 -15.66 -14.57
CA VAL A 1152 -24.05 -15.82 -14.40
C VAL A 1152 -24.75 -14.48 -14.21
N VAL A 1153 -24.22 -13.59 -13.36
CA VAL A 1153 -24.77 -12.25 -13.15
C VAL A 1153 -24.77 -11.43 -14.45
N VAL A 1154 -23.69 -11.49 -15.21
CA VAL A 1154 -23.60 -10.86 -16.54
C VAL A 1154 -24.63 -11.45 -17.51
N THR A 1155 -24.82 -12.78 -17.51
CA THR A 1155 -25.81 -13.47 -18.35
C THR A 1155 -27.23 -12.99 -18.04
N CYS A 1156 -27.55 -12.73 -16.76
CA CYS A 1156 -28.83 -12.14 -16.37
C CYS A 1156 -29.04 -10.77 -17.00
N LEU A 1157 -28.02 -9.91 -16.97
CA LEU A 1157 -28.08 -8.56 -17.55
C LEU A 1157 -28.16 -8.59 -19.07
N GLN A 1158 -27.43 -9.48 -19.73
CA GLN A 1158 -27.57 -9.68 -21.18
C GLN A 1158 -28.98 -10.13 -21.54
N SER A 1159 -29.58 -11.03 -20.75
CA SER A 1159 -30.95 -11.48 -20.99
C SER A 1159 -31.96 -10.33 -20.87
N LYS A 1160 -31.80 -9.50 -19.84
CA LYS A 1160 -32.61 -8.29 -19.66
C LYS A 1160 -32.46 -7.32 -20.84
N ALA A 1161 -31.23 -7.03 -21.25
CA ALA A 1161 -30.96 -6.16 -22.40
C ALA A 1161 -31.58 -6.73 -23.69
N SER A 1162 -31.48 -8.03 -23.94
CA SER A 1162 -32.10 -8.69 -25.10
C SER A 1162 -33.63 -8.63 -25.06
N LYS A 1163 -34.25 -8.78 -23.87
CA LYS A 1163 -35.71 -8.63 -23.70
C LYS A 1163 -36.19 -7.19 -23.91
N GLU A 1164 -35.42 -6.20 -23.45
CA GLU A 1164 -35.71 -4.78 -23.72
C GLU A 1164 -35.55 -4.43 -25.19
N LEU A 1165 -34.53 -4.99 -25.87
CA LEU A 1165 -34.33 -4.83 -27.32
C LEU A 1165 -35.42 -5.50 -28.15
N ALA A 1166 -35.97 -6.63 -27.70
CA ALA A 1166 -37.07 -7.33 -28.37
C ALA A 1166 -38.45 -6.66 -28.13
N LYS A 1167 -38.57 -5.83 -27.09
CA LYS A 1167 -39.77 -5.03 -26.79
C LYS A 1167 -39.81 -3.70 -27.55
N LYS A 1168 -38.64 -3.16 -27.91
CA LYS A 1168 -38.49 -2.00 -28.81
C LYS A 1168 -38.56 -2.44 -30.26
#